data_AF-A0A3D5RVJ0-F1
#
_entry.id   AF-A0A3D5RVJ0-F1
#
_cell.length_a   1.000
_cell.length_b   1.000
_cell.length_c   1.000
_cell.angle_alpha   90.00
_cell.angle_beta   90.00
_cell.angle_gamma   90.00
#
_symmetry.space_group_name_H-M   'P 1'
#
loop_
_entity.id
_entity.type
_entity.pdbx_description
1 polymer ?
#
loop_
_entity_poly.entity_id
_entity_poly.type
_entity_poly.pdbx_seq_one_letter_code
_entity_poly.pdbx_strand_id
1 'polypeptide(L)'
;MRLLLSLTLIVLGLFSHGQSVLNDGSWFKLGTTTEGIYKLDRDYLVNLGIPGSVDPRTIKLYNHGFRGKLPQANSIVRPFDPVEINIAGYGTSDGTLDQNDYFLFYSQGPDRLLFDEEGYLDYDHNIYSDTLYFLITYGGENQGKRIPPAESRSLVSDSRSSYLKMFSHEKDEYNQLESGRRWMTKGVTRSNNIMDFSYSVPEATGAISLWTSFAADSEGPCSFDVLVNNEEIGVIEIDSITGATYSQKQKYSEDHLTANMSGSTANLRFRFNHSSGNSIGFLDYFVLGVESSFESNENIIRIAPGTQYNWNIPSDLEVWDVTNLTSVKKIPVTNNVFTNLPDESVLVALKGNDFSNPTSFGPVPNQNIKSLASSEAIIVTHPKFLSQAQRLARFHESLDNMTVGVVTTTQVYNEFSSGAQDITAIRDYFKYCYDQGKNLKYGLLFGDASYDYKNLLANNTNYVPIYESRESSHNIFSHSSDDYFGFMEDNEGEWSEGKLRNNSVFFEEPYEDHTLEIGIGRLPTKTLEEAEIVVDKIIRYKTATQVLGKWRQQVAYLVDDGDRNEHVRQAEIFYDIIEEDHFQYNTKKLYLDRYDQDVEPGPNSPVTKDVVNTIKDGVFMFNYVGHGNEFQLTSLQELAIDRDVIRGLSNRHKLPLFVTATCEFGRYDNPIRDSGAELLMSNANGGAIALITTTRPVYAHTNEPVNIAIHENLFRRVGGEYPRLGDVIKNAKNESLSGPINRNFALLGDPMLRLNYPQYDITLDQFQAEQDTLSALQRLNITGTVKNGSTRVDDFNGTATITVWDIPQAKTTLGDESEPFTFEEQTNALYRGDVSVIEGTFDAEIILPKNISYKYQKGKITIYASNVSGYTDAS
;
A
#
# COMPACT_ATOMS: atom_id res chain seq x y z
N MET A 1 -39.08 25.58 -26.77
CA MET A 1 -38.71 27.02 -26.71
C MET A 1 -38.88 27.51 -25.28
N ARG A 2 -37.83 27.37 -24.48
CA ARG A 2 -37.45 28.18 -23.30
C ARG A 2 -36.28 27.47 -22.62
N LEU A 3 -35.08 27.96 -22.95
CA LEU A 3 -33.85 27.70 -22.21
C LEU A 3 -34.02 28.23 -20.79
N LEU A 4 -33.56 27.47 -19.80
CA LEU A 4 -33.12 28.02 -18.52
C LEU A 4 -31.74 27.45 -18.24
N LEU A 5 -30.76 28.34 -18.34
CA LEU A 5 -29.36 28.12 -17.99
C LEU A 5 -29.27 27.78 -16.49
N SER A 6 -28.77 26.60 -16.17
CA SER A 6 -28.06 26.35 -14.93
C SER A 6 -26.70 27.04 -15.01
N LEU A 7 -26.53 28.11 -14.24
CA LEU A 7 -25.26 28.80 -14.09
C LEU A 7 -24.41 27.98 -13.10
N THR A 8 -23.57 27.09 -13.61
CA THR A 8 -22.53 26.43 -12.81
C THR A 8 -21.51 27.51 -12.44
N LEU A 9 -21.50 27.93 -11.18
CA LEU A 9 -20.48 28.81 -10.66
C LEU A 9 -19.18 27.99 -10.52
N ILE A 10 -18.40 27.92 -11.59
CA ILE A 10 -17.02 27.45 -11.52
C ILE A 10 -16.25 28.52 -10.76
N VAL A 11 -16.05 28.30 -9.46
CA VAL A 11 -15.04 29.02 -8.70
C VAL A 11 -13.69 28.51 -9.21
N LEU A 12 -13.17 29.17 -10.24
CA LEU A 12 -11.75 29.14 -10.56
C LEU A 12 -11.03 29.85 -9.41
N GLY A 13 -10.74 29.08 -8.36
CA GLY A 13 -9.70 29.44 -7.41
C GLY A 13 -8.39 29.53 -8.19
N LEU A 14 -7.92 30.75 -8.42
CA LEU A 14 -6.51 30.99 -8.68
C LEU A 14 -5.75 30.45 -7.46
N PHE A 15 -5.26 29.21 -7.54
CA PHE A 15 -4.39 28.64 -6.53
C PHE A 15 -3.09 29.45 -6.53
N SER A 16 -3.02 30.42 -5.63
CA SER A 16 -1.78 31.01 -5.17
C SER A 16 -0.87 29.86 -4.70
N HIS A 17 0.31 29.79 -5.31
CA HIS A 17 1.44 28.91 -4.96
C HIS A 17 1.45 28.54 -3.46
N GLY A 18 1.23 27.24 -3.21
CA GLY A 18 0.73 26.68 -1.96
C GLY A 18 1.76 26.55 -0.85
N GLN A 19 1.77 27.53 0.05
CA GLN A 19 2.34 27.36 1.38
C GLN A 19 1.31 26.67 2.28
N SER A 20 1.74 25.69 3.07
CA SER A 20 0.88 25.09 4.09
C SER A 20 0.40 26.14 5.10
N VAL A 21 -0.81 25.97 5.62
CA VAL A 21 -1.28 26.71 6.80
C VAL A 21 -0.37 26.48 8.01
N LEU A 22 0.37 25.37 8.05
CA LEU A 22 1.32 25.01 9.09
C LEU A 22 2.73 25.60 8.86
N ASN A 23 2.93 26.41 7.83
CA ASN A 23 4.25 26.98 7.51
C ASN A 23 4.77 27.96 8.59
N ASP A 24 3.85 28.61 9.32
CA ASP A 24 4.18 29.50 10.43
C ASP A 24 3.07 29.45 11.50
N GLY A 25 3.33 30.01 12.68
CA GLY A 25 2.40 30.11 13.79
C GLY A 25 2.76 29.20 14.97
N SER A 26 1.85 29.17 15.95
CA SER A 26 1.90 28.23 17.08
C SER A 26 0.77 27.24 16.94
N TRP A 27 1.10 25.98 16.66
CA TRP A 27 0.15 24.93 16.38
C TRP A 27 0.17 23.87 17.48
N PHE A 28 -1.00 23.36 17.84
CA PHE A 28 -1.16 22.25 18.77
C PHE A 28 -2.14 21.24 18.21
N LYS A 29 -1.91 19.95 18.50
CA LYS A 29 -2.76 18.86 18.05
C LYS A 29 -3.66 18.39 19.19
N LEU A 30 -4.95 18.25 18.87
CA LEU A 30 -6.01 17.73 19.74
C LEU A 30 -6.60 16.49 19.09
N GLY A 31 -7.26 15.63 19.86
CA GLY A 31 -8.00 14.49 19.31
C GLY A 31 -9.20 14.07 20.14
N THR A 32 -10.18 13.47 19.47
CA THR A 32 -11.42 12.96 20.04
C THR A 32 -11.67 11.54 19.58
N THR A 33 -12.11 10.66 20.48
CA THR A 33 -12.36 9.24 20.20
C THR A 33 -13.84 8.89 20.09
N THR A 34 -14.74 9.82 20.43
CA THR A 34 -16.19 9.63 20.37
C THR A 34 -16.85 10.82 19.68
N GLU A 35 -18.02 10.59 19.09
CA GLU A 35 -18.89 11.66 18.62
C GLU A 35 -19.43 12.47 19.81
N GLY A 36 -19.55 13.79 19.64
CA GLY A 36 -20.18 14.67 20.62
C GLY A 36 -19.72 16.12 20.54
N ILE A 37 -20.16 16.90 21.52
CA ILE A 37 -19.75 18.28 21.74
C ILE A 37 -18.58 18.30 22.72
N TYR A 38 -17.54 19.03 22.35
CA TYR A 38 -16.32 19.16 23.12
C TYR A 38 -16.08 20.59 23.56
N LYS A 39 -15.53 20.74 24.77
CA LYS A 39 -15.26 22.03 25.40
C LYS A 39 -13.77 22.36 25.44
N LEU A 40 -13.46 23.61 25.11
CA LEU A 40 -12.14 24.23 25.25
C LEU A 40 -12.31 25.43 26.19
N ASP A 41 -12.17 25.23 27.50
CA ASP A 41 -12.17 26.34 28.46
C ASP A 41 -10.77 26.94 28.64
N ARG A 42 -10.71 28.06 29.37
CA ARG A 42 -9.46 28.76 29.66
C ARG A 42 -8.39 27.84 30.23
N ASP A 43 -8.73 27.01 31.22
CA ASP A 43 -7.74 26.16 31.89
C ASP A 43 -7.19 25.10 30.93
N TYR A 44 -8.06 24.51 30.08
CA TYR A 44 -7.64 23.63 28.99
C TYR A 44 -6.68 24.33 28.02
N LEU A 45 -7.05 25.51 27.52
CA LEU A 45 -6.26 26.27 26.54
C LEU A 45 -4.89 26.68 27.11
N VAL A 46 -4.83 27.12 28.36
CA VAL A 46 -3.57 27.47 29.04
C VAL A 46 -2.69 26.25 29.25
N ASN A 47 -3.26 25.11 29.69
CA ASN A 47 -2.53 23.86 29.85
C ASN A 47 -2.02 23.28 28.53
N LEU A 48 -2.73 23.53 27.43
CA LEU A 48 -2.29 23.18 26.09
C LEU A 48 -1.03 23.97 25.66
N GLY A 49 -0.84 25.17 26.20
CA GLY A 49 0.27 26.08 25.87
C GLY A 49 -0.15 27.38 25.20
N ILE A 50 -1.46 27.66 25.11
CA ILE A 50 -1.97 28.94 24.60
C ILE A 50 -1.86 29.99 25.73
N PRO A 51 -1.27 31.17 25.49
CA PRO A 51 -1.12 32.19 26.52
C PRO A 51 -2.47 32.61 27.09
N GLY A 52 -2.60 32.68 28.43
CA GLY A 52 -3.82 33.21 29.06
C GLY A 52 -4.11 34.70 28.75
N SER A 53 -3.15 35.41 28.15
CA SER A 53 -3.30 36.78 27.64
C SER A 53 -3.71 36.86 26.18
N VAL A 54 -4.04 35.73 25.55
CA VAL A 54 -4.48 35.68 24.14
C VAL A 54 -5.81 36.40 23.97
N ASP A 55 -6.00 37.08 22.82
CA ASP A 55 -7.33 37.49 22.41
C ASP A 55 -8.11 36.24 21.96
N PRO A 56 -9.14 35.80 22.71
CA PRO A 56 -9.85 34.56 22.42
C PRO A 56 -10.56 34.60 21.06
N ARG A 57 -10.82 35.78 20.49
CA ARG A 57 -11.42 35.93 19.15
C ARG A 57 -10.47 35.44 18.05
N THR A 58 -9.17 35.34 18.33
CA THR A 58 -8.15 34.89 17.37
C THR A 58 -7.93 33.37 17.37
N ILE A 59 -8.53 32.63 18.31
CA ILE A 59 -8.43 31.17 18.39
C ILE A 59 -9.18 30.54 17.21
N LYS A 60 -8.47 29.64 16.52
CA LYS A 60 -8.92 28.91 15.32
C LYS A 60 -8.71 27.42 15.51
N LEU A 61 -9.65 26.62 15.02
CA LEU A 61 -9.62 25.17 15.08
C LEU A 61 -9.72 24.62 13.66
N TYR A 62 -8.89 23.66 13.30
CA TYR A 62 -8.77 23.09 11.96
C TYR A 62 -8.96 21.57 11.99
N ASN A 63 -9.53 21.03 10.92
CA ASN A 63 -9.69 19.59 10.66
C ASN A 63 -9.67 19.35 9.14
N HIS A 64 -9.60 18.09 8.68
CA HIS A 64 -9.55 17.75 7.25
C HIS A 64 -10.91 17.93 6.55
N GLY A 65 -12.00 18.12 7.31
CA GLY A 65 -13.31 18.51 6.78
C GLY A 65 -14.16 17.36 6.25
N PHE A 66 -13.71 16.11 6.40
CA PHE A 66 -14.46 14.92 5.98
C PHE A 66 -15.06 14.17 7.15
N ARG A 67 -16.11 13.40 6.86
CA ARG A 67 -16.68 12.45 7.80
C ARG A 67 -15.93 11.11 7.74
N GLY A 68 -15.38 10.68 8.87
CA GLY A 68 -14.57 9.47 8.95
C GLY A 68 -13.17 9.64 8.36
N LYS A 69 -12.67 8.58 7.70
CA LYS A 69 -11.42 8.56 6.94
C LYS A 69 -11.50 9.42 5.67
N LEU A 70 -10.35 9.69 5.05
CA LEU A 70 -10.32 10.44 3.79
C LEU A 70 -10.98 9.62 2.66
N PRO A 71 -11.77 10.25 1.77
CA PRO A 71 -12.33 9.57 0.61
C PRO A 71 -11.23 9.09 -0.33
N GLN A 72 -11.28 7.82 -0.76
CA GLN A 72 -10.26 7.26 -1.64
C GLN A 72 -10.38 7.82 -3.07
N ALA A 73 -11.56 7.99 -3.65
CA ALA A 73 -11.69 8.49 -5.02
C ALA A 73 -11.02 9.86 -5.26
N ASN A 74 -10.15 9.98 -6.28
CA ASN A 74 -9.48 11.23 -6.67
C ASN A 74 -10.47 12.30 -7.16
N SER A 75 -11.64 11.90 -7.63
CA SER A 75 -12.70 12.79 -8.12
C SER A 75 -13.39 13.59 -7.01
N ILE A 76 -13.26 13.18 -5.75
CA ILE A 76 -13.80 13.90 -4.61
C ILE A 76 -12.83 15.04 -4.27
N VAL A 77 -13.26 16.28 -4.48
CA VAL A 77 -12.44 17.47 -4.21
C VAL A 77 -12.07 17.51 -2.73
N ARG A 78 -10.77 17.53 -2.46
CA ARG A 78 -10.20 17.63 -1.11
C ARG A 78 -9.45 18.94 -0.92
N PRO A 79 -9.60 19.62 0.22
CA PRO A 79 -8.71 20.71 0.59
C PRO A 79 -7.27 20.20 0.69
N PHE A 80 -6.31 20.92 0.11
CA PHE A 80 -4.90 20.55 0.24
C PHE A 80 -4.32 20.85 1.63
N ASP A 81 -4.98 21.69 2.43
CA ASP A 81 -4.63 22.00 3.82
C ASP A 81 -5.77 21.62 4.76
N PRO A 82 -5.48 21.41 6.07
CA PRO A 82 -6.51 21.43 7.09
C PRO A 82 -7.36 22.69 6.96
N VAL A 83 -8.68 22.56 7.10
CA VAL A 83 -9.64 23.64 6.94
C VAL A 83 -10.11 24.11 8.30
N GLU A 84 -10.20 25.44 8.47
CA GLU A 84 -10.74 26.04 9.68
C GLU A 84 -12.25 25.71 9.82
N ILE A 85 -12.64 25.18 10.97
CA ILE A 85 -14.02 24.83 11.34
C ILE A 85 -14.64 25.89 12.26
N ASN A 86 -15.97 25.95 12.30
CA ASN A 86 -16.69 26.87 13.19
C ASN A 86 -16.69 26.37 14.64
N ILE A 87 -16.42 27.27 15.59
CA ILE A 87 -16.55 27.02 17.03
C ILE A 87 -17.52 28.04 17.67
N ALA A 88 -18.31 27.63 18.66
CA ALA A 88 -19.14 28.55 19.44
C ALA A 88 -18.31 29.13 20.59
N GLY A 89 -18.13 30.45 20.64
CA GLY A 89 -17.43 31.13 21.73
C GLY A 89 -18.40 31.75 22.74
N TYR A 90 -18.19 31.49 24.02
CA TYR A 90 -19.00 32.00 25.13
C TYR A 90 -18.14 32.89 26.03
N GLY A 91 -18.59 34.11 26.30
CA GLY A 91 -17.85 35.12 27.09
C GLY A 91 -16.76 35.90 26.33
N THR A 92 -16.23 35.32 25.24
CA THR A 92 -15.07 35.80 24.46
C THR A 92 -15.17 37.15 23.72
N SER A 93 -16.27 37.89 23.85
CA SER A 93 -16.56 39.06 23.00
C SER A 93 -15.71 40.30 23.31
N ASP A 94 -15.21 40.41 24.53
CA ASP A 94 -14.45 41.57 25.01
C ASP A 94 -12.95 41.51 24.65
N GLY A 95 -12.49 40.40 24.08
CA GLY A 95 -11.11 40.20 23.65
C GLY A 95 -10.14 39.82 24.77
N THR A 96 -10.62 39.43 25.95
CA THR A 96 -9.81 38.88 27.04
C THR A 96 -10.24 37.44 27.31
N LEU A 97 -9.31 36.51 27.54
CA LEU A 97 -9.65 35.13 27.90
C LEU A 97 -9.88 35.01 29.42
N ASP A 98 -11.12 35.22 29.84
CA ASP A 98 -11.54 35.18 31.24
C ASP A 98 -11.80 33.76 31.77
N GLN A 99 -11.91 33.59 33.09
CA GLN A 99 -12.04 32.26 33.73
C GLN A 99 -13.30 31.51 33.31
N ASN A 100 -14.39 32.21 32.97
CA ASN A 100 -15.65 31.61 32.55
C ASN A 100 -15.79 31.49 31.03
N ASP A 101 -14.76 31.86 30.27
CA ASP A 101 -14.77 31.78 28.82
C ASP A 101 -14.47 30.36 28.37
N TYR A 102 -15.18 29.95 27.32
CA TYR A 102 -14.97 28.65 26.70
C TYR A 102 -15.45 28.64 25.26
N PHE A 103 -14.95 27.66 24.51
CA PHE A 103 -15.45 27.30 23.21
C PHE A 103 -16.11 25.93 23.23
N LEU A 104 -17.15 25.76 22.43
CA LEU A 104 -17.74 24.48 22.10
C LEU A 104 -17.59 24.20 20.60
N PHE A 105 -17.32 22.95 20.26
CA PHE A 105 -17.30 22.48 18.87
C PHE A 105 -17.86 21.06 18.79
N TYR A 106 -18.42 20.71 17.64
CA TYR A 106 -18.87 19.35 17.37
C TYR A 106 -17.72 18.53 16.78
N SER A 107 -17.52 17.33 17.32
CA SER A 107 -16.71 16.29 16.73
C SER A 107 -17.61 15.11 16.38
N GLN A 108 -17.43 14.56 15.19
CA GLN A 108 -18.16 13.36 14.78
C GLN A 108 -17.55 12.06 15.31
N GLY A 109 -16.38 12.12 15.96
CA GLY A 109 -15.56 10.93 16.22
C GLY A 109 -14.80 10.42 14.99
N PRO A 110 -14.06 9.31 15.12
CA PRO A 110 -13.27 8.75 14.03
C PRO A 110 -14.09 8.08 12.93
N ASP A 111 -15.27 7.54 13.26
CA ASP A 111 -16.13 6.78 12.35
C ASP A 111 -17.14 7.67 11.61
N ARG A 112 -17.70 7.14 10.52
CA ARG A 112 -18.85 7.75 9.83
C ARG A 112 -20.10 6.92 10.09
N LEU A 113 -21.16 7.58 10.51
CA LEU A 113 -22.47 6.97 10.74
C LEU A 113 -23.57 7.90 10.19
N LEU A 114 -24.15 7.55 9.05
CA LEU A 114 -25.14 8.35 8.32
C LEU A 114 -26.29 7.46 7.82
N PHE A 115 -27.38 8.08 7.36
CA PHE A 115 -28.38 7.41 6.53
C PHE A 115 -28.14 7.74 5.06
N ASP A 116 -28.35 6.78 4.16
CA ASP A 116 -28.39 7.01 2.71
C ASP A 116 -29.72 7.62 2.26
N GLU A 117 -29.85 7.91 0.96
CA GLU A 117 -31.05 8.55 0.39
C GLU A 117 -32.30 7.66 0.51
N GLU A 118 -32.12 6.34 0.59
CA GLU A 118 -33.16 5.34 0.81
C GLU A 118 -33.54 5.17 2.28
N GLY A 119 -32.76 5.76 3.20
CA GLY A 119 -32.95 5.68 4.65
C GLY A 119 -32.33 4.45 5.31
N TYR A 120 -31.45 3.72 4.62
CA TYR A 120 -30.62 2.67 5.21
C TYR A 120 -29.42 3.26 5.93
N LEU A 121 -28.93 2.55 6.92
CA LEU A 121 -27.78 2.98 7.72
C LEU A 121 -26.47 2.69 6.98
N ASP A 122 -25.68 3.72 6.76
CA ASP A 122 -24.31 3.66 6.26
C ASP A 122 -23.34 3.89 7.44
N TYR A 123 -22.78 2.79 7.94
CA TYR A 123 -21.73 2.80 8.96
C TYR A 123 -20.39 2.44 8.32
N ASP A 124 -19.44 3.37 8.41
CA ASP A 124 -18.06 3.17 7.95
C ASP A 124 -17.11 3.39 9.13
N HIS A 125 -16.61 2.26 9.64
CA HIS A 125 -15.59 2.21 10.68
C HIS A 125 -14.24 2.69 10.16
N ASN A 126 -13.57 3.52 10.95
CA ASN A 126 -12.26 4.02 10.56
C ASN A 126 -11.16 3.00 10.87
N ILE A 127 -10.75 2.27 9.84
CA ILE A 127 -9.70 1.26 9.91
C ILE A 127 -8.29 1.82 10.20
N TYR A 128 -8.06 3.13 10.03
CA TYR A 128 -6.72 3.70 10.16
C TYR A 128 -6.43 4.35 11.51
N SER A 129 -7.47 4.84 12.20
CA SER A 129 -7.30 5.56 13.46
C SER A 129 -8.57 5.55 14.32
N ASP A 130 -8.42 5.32 15.63
CA ASP A 130 -9.48 5.48 16.63
C ASP A 130 -9.64 6.94 17.10
N THR A 131 -8.93 7.88 16.47
CA THR A 131 -8.92 9.29 16.90
C THR A 131 -9.12 10.21 15.70
N LEU A 132 -10.14 11.06 15.77
CA LEU A 132 -10.26 12.21 14.90
C LEU A 132 -9.41 13.36 15.45
N TYR A 133 -8.49 13.86 14.65
CA TYR A 133 -7.56 14.91 15.06
C TYR A 133 -8.00 16.31 14.62
N PHE A 134 -7.62 17.30 15.43
CA PHE A 134 -7.80 18.72 15.16
C PHE A 134 -6.48 19.46 15.40
N LEU A 135 -6.29 20.56 14.67
CA LEU A 135 -5.15 21.46 14.85
C LEU A 135 -5.67 22.80 15.33
N ILE A 136 -5.16 23.29 16.46
CA ILE A 136 -5.55 24.57 17.05
C ILE A 136 -4.39 25.56 16.99
N THR A 137 -4.72 26.80 16.66
CA THR A 137 -3.79 27.93 16.65
C THR A 137 -4.46 29.19 17.18
N TYR A 138 -3.68 30.24 17.39
CA TYR A 138 -4.14 31.52 17.93
C TYR A 138 -3.32 32.68 17.37
N GLY A 139 -3.83 33.90 17.53
CA GLY A 139 -3.20 35.12 17.04
C GLY A 139 -3.41 35.37 15.54
N GLY A 140 -2.54 36.19 14.96
CA GLY A 140 -2.66 36.73 13.61
C GLY A 140 -3.69 37.87 13.50
N GLU A 141 -3.82 38.43 12.30
CA GLU A 141 -4.73 39.57 12.02
C GLU A 141 -6.20 39.15 11.93
N ASN A 142 -6.46 37.89 11.56
CA ASN A 142 -7.81 37.38 11.32
C ASN A 142 -8.41 36.74 12.59
N GLN A 143 -9.68 37.05 12.86
CA GLN A 143 -10.49 36.33 13.84
C GLN A 143 -10.74 34.90 13.39
N GLY A 144 -10.97 33.99 14.34
CA GLY A 144 -11.37 32.62 14.05
C GLY A 144 -12.84 32.50 13.70
N LYS A 145 -13.18 31.48 12.91
CA LYS A 145 -14.57 31.18 12.54
C LYS A 145 -15.44 30.92 13.77
N ARG A 146 -16.60 31.55 13.80
CA ARG A 146 -17.65 31.30 14.81
C ARG A 146 -18.89 30.71 14.13
N ILE A 147 -19.73 30.00 14.88
CA ILE A 147 -20.98 29.44 14.35
C ILE A 147 -21.95 30.60 14.04
N PRO A 148 -22.29 30.87 12.77
CA PRO A 148 -23.27 31.89 12.43
C PRO A 148 -24.71 31.37 12.63
N PRO A 149 -25.70 32.26 12.78
CA PRO A 149 -27.11 31.86 12.71
C PRO A 149 -27.49 31.39 11.29
N ALA A 150 -28.32 30.36 11.20
CA ALA A 150 -28.97 29.95 9.96
C ALA A 150 -30.18 30.87 9.64
N GLU A 151 -30.62 30.84 8.39
CA GLU A 151 -31.83 31.55 7.96
C GLU A 151 -33.09 31.00 8.65
N SER A 152 -34.13 31.84 8.76
CA SER A 152 -35.43 31.43 9.31
C SER A 152 -36.13 30.40 8.41
N ARG A 153 -36.83 29.44 9.01
CA ARG A 153 -37.39 28.26 8.32
C ARG A 153 -38.90 28.21 8.49
N SER A 154 -39.61 27.73 7.47
CA SER A 154 -41.06 27.53 7.52
C SER A 154 -41.39 26.16 8.11
N LEU A 155 -42.50 26.08 8.87
CA LEU A 155 -42.99 24.81 9.41
C LEU A 155 -43.48 23.88 8.28
N VAL A 156 -43.28 22.57 8.48
CA VAL A 156 -43.82 21.50 7.61
C VAL A 156 -45.02 20.78 8.24
N SER A 157 -45.58 19.77 7.57
CA SER A 157 -46.72 18.98 8.12
C SER A 157 -46.30 18.02 9.23
N ASP A 158 -45.12 17.43 9.10
CA ASP A 158 -44.72 16.29 9.91
C ASP A 158 -43.95 16.75 11.14
N SER A 159 -44.36 16.27 12.31
CA SER A 159 -43.75 16.66 13.58
C SER A 159 -43.18 15.45 14.33
N ARG A 160 -42.01 15.63 14.94
CA ARG A 160 -41.32 14.67 15.80
C ARG A 160 -41.13 15.27 17.20
N SER A 161 -41.12 14.43 18.22
CA SER A 161 -40.79 14.80 19.62
C SER A 161 -39.76 13.86 20.23
N SER A 162 -39.24 12.94 19.42
CA SER A 162 -38.25 11.92 19.74
C SER A 162 -37.29 11.81 18.55
N TYR A 163 -36.10 11.31 18.81
CA TYR A 163 -35.08 11.03 17.81
C TYR A 163 -34.49 9.63 18.05
N LEU A 164 -33.77 9.10 17.07
CA LEU A 164 -33.07 7.83 17.22
C LEU A 164 -31.71 8.09 17.88
N LYS A 165 -31.55 7.76 19.16
CA LYS A 165 -30.25 7.78 19.84
C LYS A 165 -29.47 6.54 19.44
N MET A 166 -28.30 6.73 18.84
CA MET A 166 -27.53 5.65 18.24
C MET A 166 -26.26 5.33 19.02
N PHE A 167 -25.98 4.04 19.18
CA PHE A 167 -24.76 3.51 19.78
C PHE A 167 -24.13 2.52 18.80
N SER A 168 -22.91 2.77 18.35
CA SER A 168 -22.14 1.81 17.57
C SER A 168 -21.28 0.94 18.49
N HIS A 169 -21.06 -0.30 18.06
CA HIS A 169 -20.08 -1.20 18.63
C HIS A 169 -19.38 -1.93 17.48
N GLU A 170 -18.12 -1.58 17.28
CA GLU A 170 -17.15 -2.27 16.44
C GLU A 170 -15.93 -2.48 17.34
N LYS A 171 -15.26 -3.63 17.20
CA LYS A 171 -14.01 -3.85 17.92
C LYS A 171 -13.03 -4.66 17.09
N ASP A 172 -12.00 -3.99 16.61
CA ASP A 172 -10.86 -4.63 15.96
C ASP A 172 -10.05 -5.52 16.95
N GLU A 173 -10.28 -6.84 16.93
CA GLU A 173 -9.54 -7.79 17.78
C GLU A 173 -8.89 -8.94 17.00
N TYR A 174 -9.49 -9.36 15.88
CA TYR A 174 -9.07 -10.53 15.11
C TYR A 174 -9.26 -10.31 13.60
N ASN A 175 -8.21 -10.62 12.84
CA ASN A 175 -8.23 -10.73 11.38
C ASN A 175 -7.85 -12.18 11.03
N GLN A 176 -8.77 -12.94 10.40
CA GLN A 176 -8.57 -14.37 10.20
C GLN A 176 -7.46 -14.71 9.22
N LEU A 177 -7.25 -13.87 8.20
CA LEU A 177 -6.27 -14.13 7.15
C LEU A 177 -4.93 -13.44 7.38
N GLU A 178 -4.84 -12.57 8.39
CA GLU A 178 -3.72 -11.64 8.54
C GLU A 178 -3.56 -10.81 7.24
N SER A 179 -4.69 -10.42 6.63
CA SER A 179 -4.76 -9.78 5.31
C SER A 179 -6.08 -9.02 5.12
N GLY A 180 -6.06 -8.00 4.27
CA GLY A 180 -7.22 -7.14 4.03
C GLY A 180 -7.55 -6.30 5.26
N ARG A 181 -8.57 -5.46 5.14
CA ARG A 181 -8.87 -4.43 6.16
C ARG A 181 -10.00 -4.74 7.14
N ARG A 182 -10.65 -5.90 7.06
CA ARG A 182 -11.74 -6.27 7.98
C ARG A 182 -11.20 -6.97 9.21
N TRP A 183 -11.46 -6.37 10.37
CA TRP A 183 -11.18 -6.91 11.69
C TRP A 183 -12.50 -7.10 12.42
N MET A 184 -12.54 -8.03 13.38
CA MET A 184 -13.75 -8.39 14.11
C MET A 184 -13.43 -8.70 15.57
N THR A 185 -14.46 -8.94 16.38
CA THR A 185 -14.28 -9.44 17.74
C THR A 185 -13.55 -10.78 17.74
N LYS A 186 -13.02 -11.19 18.91
CA LYS A 186 -12.62 -12.59 19.11
C LYS A 186 -13.79 -13.53 18.87
N GLY A 187 -13.49 -14.67 18.25
CA GLY A 187 -14.49 -15.65 17.88
C GLY A 187 -15.16 -16.33 19.08
N VAL A 188 -16.47 -16.56 18.98
CA VAL A 188 -17.26 -17.40 19.86
C VAL A 188 -17.37 -18.82 19.30
N THR A 189 -17.37 -19.81 20.17
CA THR A 189 -17.37 -21.24 19.81
C THR A 189 -18.43 -21.98 20.61
N ARG A 190 -18.56 -23.30 20.40
CA ARG A 190 -19.52 -24.14 21.15
C ARG A 190 -19.45 -23.98 22.67
N SER A 191 -18.26 -23.85 23.23
CA SER A 191 -18.06 -23.79 24.69
C SER A 191 -18.32 -22.40 25.26
N ASN A 192 -18.30 -21.36 24.42
CA ASN A 192 -18.60 -19.98 24.77
C ASN A 192 -19.26 -19.31 23.56
N ASN A 193 -20.58 -19.47 23.43
CA ASN A 193 -21.35 -19.08 22.25
C ASN A 193 -22.22 -17.84 22.46
N ILE A 194 -21.99 -17.06 23.53
CA ILE A 194 -22.81 -15.91 23.90
C ILE A 194 -21.96 -14.64 23.91
N MET A 195 -22.50 -13.57 23.33
CA MET A 195 -22.02 -12.20 23.48
C MET A 195 -23.14 -11.37 24.12
N ASP A 196 -22.83 -10.64 25.19
CA ASP A 196 -23.80 -9.84 25.94
C ASP A 196 -23.34 -8.37 25.99
N PHE A 197 -24.26 -7.45 25.70
CA PHE A 197 -24.05 -5.99 25.76
C PHE A 197 -25.20 -5.32 26.51
N SER A 198 -24.92 -4.22 27.21
CA SER A 198 -25.93 -3.49 27.98
C SER A 198 -25.76 -1.98 27.84
N TYR A 199 -26.83 -1.30 27.41
CA TYR A 199 -26.86 0.14 27.19
C TYR A 199 -27.95 0.78 28.04
N SER A 200 -27.58 1.77 28.86
CA SER A 200 -28.56 2.54 29.63
C SER A 200 -29.08 3.71 28.78
N VAL A 201 -30.40 3.75 28.60
CA VAL A 201 -31.15 4.78 27.87
C VAL A 201 -32.37 5.20 28.70
N PRO A 202 -32.20 5.99 29.77
CA PRO A 202 -33.30 6.47 30.61
C PRO A 202 -34.42 7.20 29.86
N GLU A 203 -34.06 7.87 28.78
CA GLU A 203 -34.91 8.67 27.90
C GLU A 203 -35.61 7.85 26.79
N ALA A 204 -35.50 6.52 26.80
CA ALA A 204 -36.12 5.68 25.78
C ALA A 204 -37.65 5.81 25.77
N THR A 205 -38.23 5.97 24.59
CA THR A 205 -39.68 6.17 24.39
C THR A 205 -40.39 4.98 23.75
N GLY A 206 -39.66 4.01 23.16
CA GLY A 206 -40.28 2.77 22.72
C GLY A 206 -39.48 1.93 21.72
N ALA A 207 -39.30 2.41 20.49
CA ALA A 207 -38.75 1.56 19.43
C ALA A 207 -37.23 1.38 19.51
N ILE A 208 -36.76 0.18 19.17
CA ILE A 208 -35.37 -0.15 18.90
C ILE A 208 -35.22 -0.53 17.42
N SER A 209 -34.14 -0.06 16.81
CA SER A 209 -33.60 -0.52 15.53
C SER A 209 -32.18 -1.05 15.76
N LEU A 210 -31.87 -2.23 15.26
CA LEU A 210 -30.58 -2.88 15.45
C LEU A 210 -30.05 -3.33 14.09
N TRP A 211 -28.97 -2.68 13.64
CA TRP A 211 -28.21 -3.09 12.47
C TRP A 211 -27.04 -3.94 12.92
N THR A 212 -26.83 -5.10 12.31
CA THR A 212 -25.78 -6.04 12.72
C THR A 212 -25.03 -6.58 11.52
N SER A 213 -23.74 -6.83 11.70
CA SER A 213 -22.90 -7.60 10.78
C SER A 213 -22.19 -8.70 11.56
N PHE A 214 -22.43 -9.95 11.17
CA PHE A 214 -21.80 -11.13 11.74
C PHE A 214 -20.98 -11.85 10.68
N ALA A 215 -19.97 -12.60 11.12
CA ALA A 215 -19.24 -13.54 10.28
C ALA A 215 -19.15 -14.92 10.92
N ALA A 216 -18.92 -15.95 10.10
CA ALA A 216 -18.60 -17.28 10.59
C ALA A 216 -17.56 -17.99 9.72
N ASP A 217 -16.64 -18.68 10.40
CA ASP A 217 -15.86 -19.79 9.85
C ASP A 217 -16.57 -21.09 10.24
N SER A 218 -17.31 -21.66 9.30
CA SER A 218 -18.09 -22.88 9.53
C SER A 218 -18.30 -23.67 8.24
N GLU A 219 -17.89 -24.93 8.22
CA GLU A 219 -18.15 -25.86 7.11
C GLU A 219 -19.58 -26.44 7.11
N GLY A 220 -20.42 -26.06 8.07
CA GLY A 220 -21.82 -26.45 8.15
C GLY A 220 -22.74 -25.29 8.52
N PRO A 221 -24.08 -25.48 8.46
CA PRO A 221 -25.05 -24.44 8.80
C PRO A 221 -24.78 -23.82 10.17
N CYS A 222 -24.85 -22.49 10.22
CA CYS A 222 -24.70 -21.71 11.44
C CYS A 222 -25.55 -20.43 11.41
N SER A 223 -25.82 -19.88 12.58
CA SER A 223 -26.62 -18.66 12.74
C SER A 223 -26.31 -17.94 14.05
N PHE A 224 -26.80 -16.71 14.18
CA PHE A 224 -26.88 -15.99 15.45
C PHE A 224 -28.34 -15.76 15.83
N ASP A 225 -28.75 -16.21 17.02
CA ASP A 225 -30.00 -15.73 17.64
C ASP A 225 -29.72 -14.33 18.20
N VAL A 226 -30.61 -13.39 17.88
CA VAL A 226 -30.51 -12.00 18.36
C VAL A 226 -31.62 -11.74 19.35
N LEU A 227 -31.24 -11.40 20.58
CA LEU A 227 -32.17 -11.15 21.67
C LEU A 227 -32.00 -9.74 22.23
N VAL A 228 -33.14 -9.12 22.57
CA VAL A 228 -33.22 -7.86 23.31
C VAL A 228 -34.02 -8.10 24.58
N ASN A 229 -33.44 -7.80 25.75
CA ASN A 229 -34.08 -7.99 27.06
C ASN A 229 -34.63 -9.42 27.28
N ASN A 230 -33.87 -10.42 26.80
CA ASN A 230 -34.20 -11.85 26.80
C ASN A 230 -35.36 -12.28 25.87
N GLU A 231 -35.89 -11.39 25.04
CA GLU A 231 -36.82 -11.73 23.96
C GLU A 231 -36.06 -11.86 22.64
N GLU A 232 -36.28 -12.95 21.91
CA GLU A 232 -35.68 -13.16 20.59
C GLU A 232 -36.40 -12.31 19.54
N ILE A 233 -35.64 -11.51 18.80
CA ILE A 233 -36.16 -10.56 17.81
C ILE A 233 -35.80 -10.97 16.37
N GLY A 234 -34.90 -11.94 16.20
CA GLY A 234 -34.51 -12.46 14.91
C GLY A 234 -33.43 -13.56 15.00
N VAL A 235 -33.24 -14.26 13.89
CA VAL A 235 -32.17 -15.24 13.69
C VAL A 235 -31.48 -14.89 12.38
N ILE A 236 -30.16 -14.69 12.43
CA ILE A 236 -29.34 -14.32 11.28
C ILE A 236 -28.60 -15.56 10.82
N GLU A 237 -29.00 -16.12 9.68
CA GLU A 237 -28.33 -17.27 9.06
C GLU A 237 -27.05 -16.83 8.35
N ILE A 238 -26.01 -17.68 8.44
CA ILE A 238 -24.73 -17.47 7.76
C ILE A 238 -24.40 -18.71 6.93
N ASP A 239 -24.06 -18.48 5.66
CA ASP A 239 -23.67 -19.53 4.71
C ASP A 239 -22.41 -20.28 5.18
N SER A 240 -22.34 -21.57 4.87
CA SER A 240 -21.15 -22.39 5.15
C SER A 240 -20.02 -22.14 4.14
N ILE A 241 -18.78 -22.24 4.61
CA ILE A 241 -17.58 -22.31 3.76
C ILE A 241 -17.29 -23.75 3.30
N THR A 242 -16.36 -23.91 2.35
CA THR A 242 -15.98 -25.24 1.81
C THR A 242 -14.85 -25.92 2.58
N GLY A 243 -14.08 -25.20 3.40
CA GLY A 243 -12.90 -25.71 4.10
C GLY A 243 -11.65 -25.92 3.24
N ALA A 244 -11.67 -25.58 1.94
CA ALA A 244 -10.52 -25.79 1.04
C ALA A 244 -9.35 -24.85 1.36
N THR A 245 -8.11 -25.24 1.02
CA THR A 245 -6.89 -24.50 1.38
C THR A 245 -6.89 -23.06 0.87
N TYR A 246 -7.15 -22.85 -0.43
CA TYR A 246 -7.18 -21.53 -1.07
C TYR A 246 -8.61 -21.11 -1.45
N SER A 247 -9.50 -21.12 -0.46
CA SER A 247 -10.89 -20.66 -0.62
C SER A 247 -11.23 -19.58 0.40
N GLN A 248 -12.48 -19.10 0.30
CA GLN A 248 -13.10 -18.30 1.33
C GLN A 248 -13.06 -19.01 2.70
N LYS A 249 -12.63 -18.30 3.73
CA LYS A 249 -12.47 -18.76 5.12
C LYS A 249 -13.55 -18.25 6.05
N GLN A 250 -14.29 -17.22 5.64
CA GLN A 250 -15.40 -16.67 6.40
C GLN A 250 -16.52 -16.21 5.47
N LYS A 251 -17.77 -16.35 5.91
CA LYS A 251 -18.94 -15.73 5.29
C LYS A 251 -19.52 -14.68 6.22
N TYR A 252 -20.07 -13.61 5.64
CA TYR A 252 -20.70 -12.52 6.37
C TYR A 252 -22.20 -12.52 6.16
N SER A 253 -22.95 -12.03 7.14
CA SER A 253 -24.39 -11.80 7.04
C SER A 253 -24.74 -10.53 7.80
N GLU A 254 -25.48 -9.65 7.13
CA GLU A 254 -25.93 -8.36 7.64
C GLU A 254 -27.45 -8.33 7.69
N ASP A 255 -28.00 -7.77 8.77
CA ASP A 255 -29.44 -7.67 8.96
C ASP A 255 -29.82 -6.40 9.73
N HIS A 256 -31.07 -5.98 9.58
CA HIS A 256 -31.69 -4.89 10.31
C HIS A 256 -32.96 -5.38 10.99
N LEU A 257 -32.90 -5.47 12.32
CA LEU A 257 -33.97 -5.97 13.17
C LEU A 257 -34.60 -4.83 13.97
N THR A 258 -35.90 -4.92 14.22
CA THR A 258 -36.63 -3.93 15.03
C THR A 258 -37.34 -4.59 16.19
N ALA A 259 -37.39 -3.91 17.32
CA ALA A 259 -38.07 -4.39 18.52
C ALA A 259 -38.72 -3.25 19.28
N ASN A 260 -39.58 -3.58 20.25
CA ASN A 260 -40.05 -2.61 21.24
C ASN A 260 -39.25 -2.79 22.52
N MET A 261 -38.96 -1.67 23.19
CA MET A 261 -38.28 -1.61 24.46
C MET A 261 -39.22 -1.11 25.55
N SER A 262 -39.24 -1.82 26.66
CA SER A 262 -39.81 -1.35 27.92
C SER A 262 -38.70 -1.16 28.95
N GLY A 263 -38.63 0.02 29.57
CA GLY A 263 -37.64 0.35 30.60
C GLY A 263 -36.52 1.25 30.10
N SER A 264 -35.45 1.37 30.89
CA SER A 264 -34.34 2.32 30.70
C SER A 264 -33.01 1.67 30.30
N THR A 265 -33.04 0.38 29.96
CA THR A 265 -31.85 -0.38 29.58
C THR A 265 -32.17 -1.33 28.44
N ALA A 266 -31.34 -1.31 27.39
CA ALA A 266 -31.34 -2.28 26.31
C ALA A 266 -30.23 -3.32 26.57
N ASN A 267 -30.62 -4.55 26.88
CA ASN A 267 -29.68 -5.67 27.01
C ASN A 267 -29.70 -6.50 25.72
N LEU A 268 -28.62 -6.46 24.96
CA LEU A 268 -28.45 -7.24 23.74
C LEU A 268 -27.74 -8.54 24.08
N ARG A 269 -28.22 -9.63 23.48
CA ARG A 269 -27.57 -10.94 23.55
C ARG A 269 -27.53 -11.55 22.15
N PHE A 270 -26.35 -11.94 21.71
CA PHE A 270 -26.15 -12.71 20.50
C PHE A 270 -25.72 -14.13 20.88
N ARG A 271 -26.43 -15.14 20.37
CA ARG A 271 -26.11 -16.55 20.61
C ARG A 271 -25.74 -17.24 19.32
N PHE A 272 -24.50 -17.69 19.21
CA PHE A 272 -24.03 -18.44 18.05
C PHE A 272 -24.52 -19.90 18.10
N ASN A 273 -25.16 -20.33 17.03
CA ASN A 273 -25.64 -21.69 16.80
C ASN A 273 -24.91 -22.29 15.60
N HIS A 274 -24.54 -23.56 15.69
CA HIS A 274 -23.76 -24.22 14.65
C HIS A 274 -23.95 -25.74 14.66
N SER A 275 -23.79 -26.39 13.52
CA SER A 275 -23.90 -27.85 13.39
C SER A 275 -22.56 -28.61 13.49
N SER A 276 -21.42 -27.94 13.32
CA SER A 276 -20.07 -28.54 13.33
C SER A 276 -19.25 -28.16 14.56
N GLY A 277 -18.48 -29.08 15.14
CA GLY A 277 -17.75 -28.82 16.39
C GLY A 277 -16.65 -27.74 16.33
N ASN A 278 -16.15 -27.41 15.13
CA ASN A 278 -15.05 -26.48 14.91
C ASN A 278 -15.49 -25.10 14.41
N SER A 279 -16.81 -24.83 14.35
CA SER A 279 -17.32 -23.55 13.87
C SER A 279 -16.99 -22.41 14.83
N ILE A 280 -16.62 -21.25 14.27
CA ILE A 280 -16.34 -20.02 15.00
C ILE A 280 -17.22 -18.91 14.44
N GLY A 281 -17.95 -18.23 15.32
CA GLY A 281 -18.75 -17.05 14.98
C GLY A 281 -18.05 -15.77 15.44
N PHE A 282 -18.21 -14.69 14.69
CA PHE A 282 -17.59 -13.39 14.96
C PHE A 282 -18.66 -12.28 14.85
N LEU A 283 -18.53 -11.26 15.69
CA LEU A 283 -19.25 -10.00 15.51
C LEU A 283 -18.30 -9.04 14.80
N ASP A 284 -18.74 -8.50 13.68
CA ASP A 284 -18.03 -7.42 12.99
C ASP A 284 -18.44 -6.10 13.64
N TYR A 285 -19.71 -5.71 13.51
CA TYR A 285 -20.26 -4.58 14.25
C TYR A 285 -21.76 -4.73 14.52
N PHE A 286 -22.25 -3.90 15.43
CA PHE A 286 -23.66 -3.52 15.44
C PHE A 286 -23.85 -2.02 15.70
N VAL A 287 -24.99 -1.50 15.25
CA VAL A 287 -25.48 -0.18 15.63
C VAL A 287 -26.86 -0.33 16.25
N LEU A 288 -26.99 0.11 17.50
CA LEU A 288 -28.24 0.14 18.26
C LEU A 288 -28.83 1.56 18.18
N GLY A 289 -29.95 1.71 17.50
CA GLY A 289 -30.82 2.88 17.58
C GLY A 289 -31.93 2.69 18.60
N VAL A 290 -32.09 3.62 19.54
CA VAL A 290 -33.18 3.64 20.52
C VAL A 290 -33.96 4.95 20.39
N GLU A 291 -35.25 4.87 20.10
CA GLU A 291 -36.11 6.04 20.07
C GLU A 291 -36.13 6.71 21.46
N SER A 292 -35.75 7.99 21.51
CA SER A 292 -35.44 8.70 22.75
C SER A 292 -35.97 10.13 22.76
N SER A 293 -36.33 10.65 23.94
CA SER A 293 -36.67 12.06 24.14
C SER A 293 -35.42 12.94 24.36
N PHE A 294 -35.57 14.26 24.18
CA PHE A 294 -34.48 15.25 24.23
C PHE A 294 -34.04 15.64 25.66
N GLU A 295 -33.66 14.67 26.49
CA GLU A 295 -33.31 14.91 27.89
C GLU A 295 -31.81 15.17 28.14
N SER A 296 -30.96 14.61 27.26
CA SER A 296 -29.49 14.67 27.40
C SER A 296 -28.92 16.08 27.18
N ASN A 297 -27.72 16.35 27.70
CA ASN A 297 -27.00 17.61 27.43
C ASN A 297 -26.67 17.79 25.95
N GLU A 298 -26.50 16.69 25.22
CA GLU A 298 -26.34 16.64 23.77
C GLU A 298 -27.22 15.54 23.18
N ASN A 299 -27.87 15.85 22.07
CA ASN A 299 -28.81 14.97 21.38
C ASN A 299 -28.48 15.03 19.89
N ILE A 300 -27.79 14.00 19.38
CA ILE A 300 -27.37 13.92 17.98
C ILE A 300 -28.51 13.32 17.16
N ILE A 301 -29.03 14.10 16.23
CA ILE A 301 -30.18 13.77 15.38
C ILE A 301 -29.64 13.43 13.99
N ARG A 302 -29.87 12.20 13.54
CA ARG A 302 -29.56 11.76 12.18
C ARG A 302 -30.83 11.66 11.35
N ILE A 303 -30.75 12.16 10.13
CA ILE A 303 -31.87 12.35 9.23
C ILE A 303 -31.46 11.80 7.86
N ALA A 304 -32.31 10.97 7.26
CA ALA A 304 -32.11 10.53 5.89
C ALA A 304 -32.18 11.74 4.94
N PRO A 305 -31.20 11.93 4.03
CA PRO A 305 -31.25 12.97 3.02
C PRO A 305 -32.61 13.03 2.30
N GLY A 306 -33.10 14.24 2.05
CA GLY A 306 -34.40 14.49 1.42
C GLY A 306 -35.59 14.52 2.39
N THR A 307 -35.41 14.18 3.67
CA THR A 307 -36.51 14.20 4.67
C THR A 307 -36.57 15.48 5.49
N GLN A 308 -37.78 15.91 5.87
CA GLN A 308 -38.01 17.15 6.59
C GLN A 308 -39.05 16.99 7.70
N TYR A 309 -38.75 17.49 8.90
CA TYR A 309 -39.61 17.45 10.07
C TYR A 309 -39.62 18.77 10.84
N ASN A 310 -40.71 19.02 11.54
CA ASN A 310 -40.74 19.92 12.69
C ASN A 310 -40.37 19.13 13.95
N TRP A 311 -39.38 19.59 14.69
CA TRP A 311 -38.88 18.93 15.89
C TRP A 311 -39.32 19.72 17.12
N ASN A 312 -40.10 19.08 17.99
CA ASN A 312 -40.51 19.63 19.28
C ASN A 312 -39.44 19.29 20.33
N ILE A 313 -38.81 20.31 20.90
CA ILE A 313 -37.69 20.18 21.82
C ILE A 313 -37.92 20.98 23.13
N PRO A 314 -37.29 20.63 24.25
CA PRO A 314 -37.21 21.49 25.43
C PRO A 314 -36.73 22.92 25.13
N SER A 315 -37.21 23.89 25.92
CA SER A 315 -36.97 25.33 25.68
C SER A 315 -35.55 25.82 25.94
N ASP A 316 -34.74 25.00 26.63
CA ASP A 316 -33.37 25.29 27.05
C ASP A 316 -32.30 24.77 26.08
N LEU A 317 -32.72 24.05 25.03
CA LEU A 317 -31.82 23.53 24.01
C LEU A 317 -31.61 24.55 22.90
N GLU A 318 -30.36 24.66 22.45
CA GLU A 318 -30.02 25.23 21.16
C GLU A 318 -29.71 24.13 20.15
N VAL A 319 -29.85 24.44 18.85
CA VAL A 319 -29.71 23.43 17.79
C VAL A 319 -28.70 23.90 16.76
N TRP A 320 -27.77 23.02 16.39
CA TRP A 320 -26.77 23.24 15.35
C TRP A 320 -26.99 22.27 14.19
N ASP A 321 -26.89 22.79 12.96
CA ASP A 321 -26.65 21.99 11.76
C ASP A 321 -25.15 21.70 11.66
N VAL A 322 -24.81 20.42 11.81
CA VAL A 322 -23.44 19.92 11.75
C VAL A 322 -23.24 19.01 10.53
N THR A 323 -24.15 19.04 9.55
CA THR A 323 -24.08 18.23 8.33
C THR A 323 -22.75 18.42 7.61
N ASN A 324 -22.36 19.69 7.38
CA ASN A 324 -21.05 20.08 6.89
C ASN A 324 -20.15 20.56 8.05
N LEU A 325 -19.11 19.78 8.36
CA LEU A 325 -18.19 20.02 9.48
C LEU A 325 -17.43 21.35 9.40
N THR A 326 -17.25 21.90 8.19
CA THR A 326 -16.52 23.16 7.97
C THR A 326 -17.41 24.39 7.88
N SER A 327 -18.73 24.19 7.97
CA SER A 327 -19.75 25.24 7.82
C SER A 327 -20.95 25.00 8.75
N VAL A 328 -20.67 24.75 10.03
CA VAL A 328 -21.71 24.54 11.07
C VAL A 328 -22.55 25.80 11.25
N LYS A 329 -23.87 25.67 11.40
CA LYS A 329 -24.80 26.80 11.59
C LYS A 329 -25.70 26.60 12.79
N LYS A 330 -26.08 27.68 13.47
CA LYS A 330 -27.06 27.65 14.58
C LYS A 330 -28.48 27.81 14.04
N ILE A 331 -29.32 26.79 14.23
CA ILE A 331 -30.70 26.76 13.76
C ILE A 331 -31.60 27.59 14.70
N PRO A 332 -32.46 28.48 14.16
CA PRO A 332 -33.45 29.19 14.97
C PRO A 332 -34.50 28.24 15.57
N VAL A 333 -34.70 28.33 16.89
CA VAL A 333 -35.76 27.62 17.62
C VAL A 333 -36.84 28.65 18.00
N THR A 334 -38.09 28.42 17.58
CA THR A 334 -39.23 29.30 17.88
C THR A 334 -40.36 28.50 18.52
N ASN A 335 -40.87 28.96 19.68
CA ASN A 335 -41.91 28.25 20.44
C ASN A 335 -41.56 26.77 20.66
N ASN A 336 -40.31 26.48 21.04
CA ASN A 336 -39.82 25.11 21.31
C ASN A 336 -39.85 24.18 20.09
N VAL A 337 -39.88 24.75 18.88
CA VAL A 337 -39.87 24.01 17.62
C VAL A 337 -38.76 24.53 16.71
N PHE A 338 -38.06 23.62 16.04
CA PHE A 338 -37.23 23.93 14.88
C PHE A 338 -37.58 23.03 13.70
N THR A 339 -37.20 23.43 12.50
CA THR A 339 -37.42 22.65 11.27
C THR A 339 -36.09 22.38 10.61
N ASN A 340 -35.78 21.14 10.21
CA ASN A 340 -34.58 20.86 9.41
C ASN A 340 -34.80 21.22 7.93
N LEU A 341 -33.74 21.29 7.13
CA LEU A 341 -33.82 21.35 5.66
C LEU A 341 -33.59 19.95 5.07
N PRO A 342 -34.05 19.68 3.83
CA PRO A 342 -33.90 18.37 3.20
C PRO A 342 -32.45 17.93 2.98
N ASP A 343 -31.50 18.87 2.84
CA ASP A 343 -30.07 18.60 2.68
C ASP A 343 -29.31 18.47 4.01
N GLU A 344 -30.00 18.62 5.14
CA GLU A 344 -29.42 18.44 6.47
C GLU A 344 -29.59 17.00 6.95
N SER A 345 -28.48 16.31 7.19
CA SER A 345 -28.48 14.90 7.61
C SER A 345 -28.01 14.68 9.05
N VAL A 346 -27.29 15.64 9.65
CA VAL A 346 -26.84 15.54 11.05
C VAL A 346 -27.02 16.87 11.77
N LEU A 347 -27.81 16.85 12.83
CA LEU A 347 -28.05 17.98 13.71
C LEU A 347 -27.67 17.62 15.15
N VAL A 348 -27.38 18.62 15.97
CA VAL A 348 -27.20 18.45 17.41
C VAL A 348 -28.10 19.42 18.15
N ALA A 349 -28.90 18.92 19.08
CA ALA A 349 -29.58 19.74 20.08
C ALA A 349 -28.83 19.64 21.42
N LEU A 350 -28.34 20.77 21.94
CA LEU A 350 -27.47 20.82 23.12
C LEU A 350 -27.90 21.87 24.15
N LYS A 351 -27.52 21.67 25.42
CA LYS A 351 -27.71 22.60 26.54
C LYS A 351 -26.56 22.54 27.53
N GLY A 352 -26.41 23.61 28.31
CA GLY A 352 -25.44 23.68 29.40
C GLY A 352 -23.99 23.87 28.93
N ASN A 353 -23.04 23.53 29.80
CA ASN A 353 -21.60 23.70 29.56
C ASN A 353 -20.75 22.55 30.12
N ASP A 354 -21.39 21.42 30.43
CA ASP A 354 -20.77 20.21 30.96
C ASP A 354 -20.54 19.22 29.80
N PHE A 355 -19.39 19.39 29.16
CA PHE A 355 -18.95 18.65 27.98
C PHE A 355 -17.50 18.22 28.17
N SER A 356 -17.12 17.10 27.57
CA SER A 356 -15.76 16.58 27.67
C SER A 356 -14.73 17.49 27.00
N ASN A 357 -13.50 17.49 27.52
CA ASN A 357 -12.36 18.09 26.82
C ASN A 357 -11.78 17.09 25.81
N PRO A 358 -11.22 17.56 24.68
CA PRO A 358 -10.48 16.69 23.79
C PRO A 358 -9.12 16.31 24.38
N THR A 359 -8.54 15.20 23.93
CA THR A 359 -7.19 14.77 24.33
C THR A 359 -6.15 15.67 23.67
N SER A 360 -5.17 16.16 24.44
CA SER A 360 -4.05 16.95 23.91
C SER A 360 -2.89 16.05 23.47
N PHE A 361 -2.34 16.33 22.28
CA PHE A 361 -1.16 15.66 21.72
C PHE A 361 0.07 16.60 21.63
N GLY A 362 -0.03 17.81 22.19
CA GLY A 362 1.07 18.76 22.28
C GLY A 362 1.30 19.58 21.01
N PRO A 363 2.43 20.33 20.96
CA PRO A 363 2.74 21.24 19.86
C PRO A 363 3.08 20.52 18.56
N VAL A 364 2.72 21.12 17.43
CA VAL A 364 3.08 20.68 16.08
C VAL A 364 4.12 21.64 15.51
N PRO A 365 5.32 21.17 15.12
CA PRO A 365 6.33 22.01 14.48
C PRO A 365 5.83 22.58 13.15
N ASN A 366 6.26 23.80 12.83
CA ASN A 366 5.97 24.39 11.54
C ASN A 366 6.59 23.56 10.40
N GLN A 367 5.85 23.45 9.30
CA GLN A 367 6.18 22.58 8.18
C GLN A 367 5.51 23.08 6.89
N ASN A 368 6.10 22.72 5.75
CA ASN A 368 5.57 23.07 4.44
C ASN A 368 6.08 22.07 3.40
N ILE A 369 5.58 20.83 3.45
CA ILE A 369 6.07 19.77 2.54
C ILE A 369 5.68 20.05 1.08
N LYS A 370 4.64 20.84 0.85
CA LYS A 370 4.22 21.31 -0.48
C LYS A 370 5.28 22.10 -1.24
N SER A 371 6.26 22.67 -0.53
CA SER A 371 7.40 23.34 -1.17
C SER A 371 8.31 22.39 -1.98
N LEU A 372 8.17 21.08 -1.78
CA LEU A 372 8.91 20.03 -2.49
C LEU A 372 8.16 19.50 -3.73
N ALA A 373 7.02 20.08 -4.09
CA ALA A 373 6.16 19.53 -5.14
C ALA A 373 6.78 19.48 -6.54
N SER A 374 7.82 20.28 -6.80
CA SER A 374 8.56 20.24 -8.07
C SER A 374 9.61 19.13 -8.16
N SER A 375 9.78 18.28 -7.15
CA SER A 375 10.77 17.20 -7.16
C SER A 375 10.44 16.11 -8.20
N GLU A 376 11.47 15.51 -8.78
CA GLU A 376 11.34 14.34 -9.66
C GLU A 376 11.09 13.04 -8.90
N ALA A 377 11.52 12.99 -7.64
CA ALA A 377 11.23 11.88 -6.75
C ALA A 377 10.89 12.36 -5.34
N ILE A 378 10.03 11.61 -4.66
CA ILE A 378 9.67 11.87 -3.27
C ILE A 378 9.87 10.59 -2.46
N ILE A 379 10.60 10.71 -1.34
CA ILE A 379 10.72 9.67 -0.32
C ILE A 379 9.77 10.01 0.83
N VAL A 380 8.80 9.14 1.08
CA VAL A 380 7.94 9.18 2.28
C VAL A 380 8.49 8.17 3.28
N THR A 381 8.90 8.66 4.46
CA THR A 381 9.58 7.83 5.46
C THR A 381 8.95 7.98 6.85
N HIS A 382 9.02 6.97 7.69
CA HIS A 382 8.77 7.18 9.12
C HIS A 382 9.89 8.05 9.73
N PRO A 383 9.63 8.93 10.74
CA PRO A 383 10.67 9.74 11.38
C PRO A 383 11.89 8.95 11.87
N LYS A 384 11.69 7.68 12.25
CA LYS A 384 12.75 6.73 12.67
C LYS A 384 13.85 6.54 11.63
N PHE A 385 13.54 6.64 10.33
CA PHE A 385 14.48 6.37 9.23
C PHE A 385 14.88 7.63 8.45
N LEU A 386 14.46 8.81 8.92
CA LEU A 386 14.66 10.08 8.21
C LEU A 386 16.12 10.35 7.84
N SER A 387 17.07 9.99 8.70
CA SER A 387 18.50 10.19 8.43
C SER A 387 19.01 9.35 7.24
N GLN A 388 18.53 8.11 7.10
CA GLN A 388 18.90 7.22 5.99
C GLN A 388 18.16 7.61 4.71
N ALA A 389 16.90 8.04 4.80
CA ALA A 389 16.15 8.61 3.67
C ALA A 389 16.85 9.85 3.09
N GLN A 390 17.28 10.79 3.93
CA GLN A 390 18.06 11.97 3.52
C GLN A 390 19.43 11.62 2.93
N ARG A 391 20.04 10.52 3.39
CA ARG A 391 21.29 10.03 2.84
C ARG A 391 21.11 9.43 1.44
N LEU A 392 20.03 8.66 1.22
CA LEU A 392 19.68 8.12 -0.09
C LEU A 392 19.30 9.24 -1.07
N ALA A 393 18.52 10.22 -0.66
CA ALA A 393 18.17 11.38 -1.48
C ALA A 393 19.42 12.12 -1.99
N ARG A 394 20.35 12.47 -1.09
CA ARG A 394 21.63 13.12 -1.45
C ARG A 394 22.48 12.29 -2.41
N PHE A 395 22.41 10.97 -2.29
CA PHE A 395 23.11 10.09 -3.21
C PHE A 395 22.57 10.23 -4.64
N HIS A 396 21.24 10.21 -4.86
CA HIS A 396 20.64 10.43 -6.18
C HIS A 396 20.80 11.86 -6.70
N GLU A 397 20.73 12.86 -5.83
CA GLU A 397 21.05 14.25 -6.20
C GLU A 397 22.47 14.35 -6.77
N SER A 398 23.43 13.65 -6.16
CA SER A 398 24.83 13.66 -6.59
C SER A 398 25.14 12.77 -7.80
N LEU A 399 24.49 11.60 -7.90
CA LEU A 399 24.77 10.59 -8.92
C LEU A 399 23.96 10.83 -10.18
N ASP A 400 22.66 11.10 -10.03
CA ASP A 400 21.70 11.17 -11.11
C ASP A 400 21.34 12.61 -11.50
N ASN A 401 21.81 13.61 -10.74
CA ASN A 401 21.35 15.01 -10.86
C ASN A 401 19.81 15.12 -10.77
N MET A 402 19.21 14.27 -9.93
CA MET A 402 17.77 14.18 -9.72
C MET A 402 17.35 15.03 -8.51
N THR A 403 16.23 15.73 -8.62
CA THR A 403 15.65 16.45 -7.47
C THR A 403 14.84 15.50 -6.58
N VAL A 404 15.24 15.32 -5.32
CA VAL A 404 14.61 14.33 -4.41
C VAL A 404 14.09 15.02 -3.14
N GLY A 405 12.78 15.05 -2.96
CA GLY A 405 12.17 15.52 -1.71
C GLY A 405 12.08 14.40 -0.67
N VAL A 406 12.31 14.71 0.60
CA VAL A 406 12.15 13.76 1.71
C VAL A 406 11.17 14.32 2.71
N VAL A 407 10.12 13.55 3.00
CA VAL A 407 9.07 13.91 3.97
C VAL A 407 8.80 12.77 4.92
N THR A 408 8.38 13.11 6.14
CA THR A 408 7.94 12.10 7.10
C THR A 408 6.44 11.81 6.99
N THR A 409 6.02 10.59 7.33
CA THR A 409 4.59 10.24 7.44
C THR A 409 3.84 11.20 8.36
N THR A 410 4.45 11.60 9.50
CA THR A 410 3.86 12.60 10.40
C THR A 410 3.61 13.96 9.73
N GLN A 411 4.56 14.44 8.91
CA GLN A 411 4.38 15.71 8.20
C GLN A 411 3.24 15.63 7.18
N VAL A 412 3.20 14.53 6.42
CA VAL A 412 2.12 14.24 5.46
C VAL A 412 0.77 14.22 6.15
N TYR A 413 0.63 13.45 7.24
CA TYR A 413 -0.64 13.36 7.96
C TYR A 413 -1.09 14.71 8.51
N ASN A 414 -0.20 15.49 9.10
CA ASN A 414 -0.54 16.81 9.61
C ASN A 414 -1.09 17.76 8.51
N GLU A 415 -0.55 17.71 7.29
CA GLU A 415 -1.02 18.58 6.18
C GLU A 415 -2.21 18.00 5.39
N PHE A 416 -2.32 16.68 5.23
CA PHE A 416 -3.32 16.07 4.33
C PHE A 416 -4.46 15.34 5.05
N SER A 417 -4.32 15.01 6.33
CA SER A 417 -5.36 14.34 7.15
C SER A 417 -5.54 14.96 8.54
N SER A 418 -5.00 16.17 8.76
CA SER A 418 -5.01 16.86 10.06
C SER A 418 -4.38 16.07 11.22
N GLY A 419 -3.47 15.15 10.90
CA GLY A 419 -2.66 14.40 11.83
C GLY A 419 -3.10 12.95 12.07
N ALA A 420 -4.20 12.51 11.44
CA ALA A 420 -4.64 11.11 11.46
C ALA A 420 -3.78 10.26 10.50
N GLN A 421 -3.44 9.04 10.89
CA GLN A 421 -2.89 8.10 9.92
C GLN A 421 -3.96 7.79 8.86
N ASP A 422 -3.63 7.92 7.59
CA ASP A 422 -4.48 7.53 6.46
C ASP A 422 -3.59 7.34 5.22
N ILE A 423 -3.71 6.20 4.52
CA ILE A 423 -2.92 5.94 3.31
C ILE A 423 -3.26 6.94 2.18
N THR A 424 -4.49 7.44 2.17
CA THR A 424 -4.99 8.41 1.20
C THR A 424 -4.24 9.74 1.32
N ALA A 425 -3.82 10.12 2.54
CA ALA A 425 -3.00 11.31 2.74
C ALA A 425 -1.63 11.21 2.04
N ILE A 426 -1.04 10.00 2.03
CA ILE A 426 0.24 9.75 1.34
C ILE A 426 0.07 9.82 -0.17
N ARG A 427 -0.95 9.13 -0.71
CA ARG A 427 -1.25 9.21 -2.15
C ARG A 427 -1.59 10.64 -2.57
N ASP A 428 -2.40 11.35 -1.80
CA ASP A 428 -2.79 12.73 -2.11
C ASP A 428 -1.60 13.69 -2.09
N TYR A 429 -0.60 13.44 -1.25
CA TYR A 429 0.65 14.20 -1.31
C TYR A 429 1.43 13.90 -2.61
N PHE A 430 1.54 12.64 -3.03
CA PHE A 430 2.14 12.30 -4.33
C PHE A 430 1.35 12.93 -5.49
N LYS A 431 0.02 12.85 -5.48
CA LYS A 431 -0.86 13.49 -6.49
C LYS A 431 -0.70 14.99 -6.49
N TYR A 432 -0.65 15.64 -5.32
CA TYR A 432 -0.38 17.07 -5.23
C TYR A 432 0.93 17.44 -5.92
N CYS A 433 2.02 16.71 -5.63
CA CYS A 433 3.31 16.90 -6.27
C CYS A 433 3.27 16.65 -7.79
N TYR A 434 2.60 15.58 -8.22
CA TYR A 434 2.41 15.25 -9.62
C TYR A 434 1.62 16.35 -10.36
N ASP A 435 0.56 16.88 -9.77
CA ASP A 435 -0.27 17.93 -10.38
C ASP A 435 0.47 19.28 -10.48
N GLN A 436 1.57 19.48 -9.75
CA GLN A 436 2.48 20.63 -9.90
C GLN A 436 3.42 20.51 -11.12
N GLY A 437 2.86 20.18 -12.28
CA GLY A 437 3.60 20.18 -13.56
C GLY A 437 4.12 18.82 -14.01
N LYS A 438 3.67 17.73 -13.40
CA LYS A 438 3.92 16.33 -13.79
C LYS A 438 5.39 15.96 -13.83
N ASN A 439 6.19 16.58 -12.97
CA ASN A 439 7.62 16.31 -12.86
C ASN A 439 7.93 15.09 -11.99
N LEU A 440 7.04 14.75 -11.05
CA LEU A 440 7.18 13.57 -10.19
C LEU A 440 7.16 12.30 -11.05
N LYS A 441 8.22 11.49 -10.94
CA LYS A 441 8.39 10.21 -11.66
C LYS A 441 8.45 9.02 -10.71
N TYR A 442 8.93 9.21 -9.49
CA TYR A 442 9.18 8.12 -8.54
C TYR A 442 8.70 8.44 -7.12
N GLY A 443 8.01 7.49 -6.50
CA GLY A 443 7.63 7.52 -5.09
C GLY A 443 8.30 6.37 -4.33
N LEU A 444 9.10 6.69 -3.32
CA LEU A 444 9.73 5.67 -2.46
C LEU A 444 9.10 5.66 -1.07
N LEU A 445 8.60 4.50 -0.67
CA LEU A 445 8.06 4.24 0.67
C LEU A 445 9.19 3.65 1.53
N PHE A 446 9.75 4.44 2.44
CA PHE A 446 10.89 4.04 3.27
C PHE A 446 10.42 3.68 4.69
N GLY A 447 10.22 2.39 4.89
CA GLY A 447 9.74 1.80 6.13
C GLY A 447 8.87 0.60 5.82
N ASP A 448 8.88 -0.35 6.75
CA ASP A 448 8.01 -1.51 6.67
C ASP A 448 6.52 -1.15 6.81
N ALA A 449 5.64 -2.08 6.41
CA ALA A 449 4.18 -1.91 6.41
C ALA A 449 3.50 -2.94 7.33
N SER A 450 2.18 -2.84 7.46
CA SER A 450 1.38 -3.83 8.18
C SER A 450 -0.06 -3.82 7.71
N TYR A 451 -0.72 -4.99 7.72
CA TYR A 451 -2.18 -5.11 7.64
C TYR A 451 -2.87 -4.58 8.92
N ASP A 452 -2.13 -4.45 10.02
CA ASP A 452 -2.58 -3.87 11.29
C ASP A 452 -2.25 -2.37 11.33
N TYR A 453 -3.20 -1.55 10.88
CA TYR A 453 -3.02 -0.10 10.88
C TYR A 453 -3.01 0.51 12.30
N LYS A 454 -3.79 -0.07 13.22
CA LYS A 454 -4.04 0.48 14.56
C LYS A 454 -3.06 0.00 15.63
N ASN A 455 -2.07 -0.83 15.25
CA ASN A 455 -1.06 -1.34 16.17
C ASN A 455 -1.69 -2.14 17.32
N LEU A 456 -2.60 -3.04 16.96
CA LEU A 456 -3.26 -4.01 17.81
C LEU A 456 -2.34 -5.19 18.18
N LEU A 457 -1.43 -5.54 17.28
CA LEU A 457 -0.47 -6.63 17.43
C LEU A 457 0.82 -6.15 18.09
N ALA A 458 1.43 -7.03 18.88
CA ALA A 458 2.72 -6.75 19.49
C ALA A 458 3.82 -6.65 18.41
N ASN A 459 4.75 -5.72 18.61
CA ASN A 459 5.89 -5.46 17.70
C ASN A 459 5.48 -5.07 16.28
N ASN A 460 4.34 -4.40 16.10
CA ASN A 460 3.90 -3.93 14.79
C ASN A 460 4.96 -3.04 14.10
N THR A 461 5.07 -3.18 12.78
CA THR A 461 6.05 -2.49 11.94
C THR A 461 5.40 -1.57 10.91
N ASN A 462 4.17 -1.12 11.16
CA ASN A 462 3.41 -0.17 10.34
C ASN A 462 4.03 1.25 10.30
N TYR A 463 5.23 1.39 9.75
CA TYR A 463 5.99 2.62 9.71
C TYR A 463 5.56 3.51 8.54
N VAL A 464 5.37 2.90 7.37
CA VAL A 464 4.76 3.52 6.19
C VAL A 464 3.68 2.55 5.70
N PRO A 465 2.39 2.86 5.92
CA PRO A 465 1.30 1.90 5.65
C PRO A 465 1.18 1.53 4.17
N ILE A 466 0.52 0.41 3.91
CA ILE A 466 0.20 -0.13 2.58
C ILE A 466 -1.31 -0.11 2.34
N TYR A 467 -1.76 -0.15 1.08
CA TYR A 467 -3.17 -0.43 0.78
C TYR A 467 -3.49 -1.91 1.03
N GLU A 468 -4.54 -2.17 1.81
CA GLU A 468 -5.16 -3.48 1.98
C GLU A 468 -6.53 -3.51 1.29
N SER A 469 -6.84 -4.61 0.61
CA SER A 469 -8.11 -4.83 -0.08
C SER A 469 -9.31 -4.82 0.86
N ARG A 470 -10.51 -4.51 0.35
CA ARG A 470 -11.76 -4.70 1.14
C ARG A 470 -12.09 -6.18 1.34
N GLU A 471 -11.67 -7.04 0.40
CA GLU A 471 -11.74 -8.49 0.59
C GLU A 471 -10.76 -8.95 1.68
N SER A 472 -11.27 -9.62 2.71
CA SER A 472 -10.52 -10.09 3.89
C SER A 472 -10.77 -11.55 4.24
N SER A 473 -11.62 -12.24 3.49
CA SER A 473 -12.07 -13.61 3.75
C SER A 473 -11.51 -14.64 2.78
N HIS A 474 -10.95 -14.24 1.64
CA HIS A 474 -10.44 -15.17 0.62
C HIS A 474 -8.93 -15.07 0.41
N ASN A 475 -8.21 -16.19 0.59
CA ASN A 475 -6.74 -16.27 0.53
C ASN A 475 -6.10 -15.72 -0.76
N ILE A 476 -6.78 -15.88 -1.90
CA ILE A 476 -6.26 -15.43 -3.21
C ILE A 476 -6.70 -14.00 -3.57
N PHE A 477 -7.87 -13.56 -3.08
CA PHE A 477 -8.45 -12.28 -3.52
C PHE A 477 -8.22 -11.14 -2.55
N SER A 478 -7.92 -11.47 -1.29
CA SER A 478 -7.33 -10.50 -0.38
C SER A 478 -5.90 -10.18 -0.85
N HIS A 479 -5.57 -8.89 -0.90
CA HIS A 479 -4.30 -8.40 -1.38
C HIS A 479 -3.83 -7.14 -0.67
N SER A 480 -2.52 -6.94 -0.72
CA SER A 480 -1.89 -5.67 -0.41
C SER A 480 -1.09 -5.16 -1.60
N SER A 481 -1.07 -3.84 -1.78
CA SER A 481 -0.38 -3.24 -2.92
C SER A 481 0.07 -1.80 -2.66
N ASP A 482 1.28 -1.49 -3.12
CA ASP A 482 1.79 -0.12 -3.16
C ASP A 482 1.35 0.65 -4.41
N ASP A 483 0.70 -0.03 -5.38
CA ASP A 483 0.20 0.56 -6.63
C ASP A 483 -0.79 1.71 -6.35
N TYR A 484 -1.55 1.62 -5.24
CA TYR A 484 -2.47 2.68 -4.79
C TYR A 484 -1.82 4.06 -4.69
N PHE A 485 -0.53 4.12 -4.34
CA PHE A 485 0.20 5.38 -4.20
C PHE A 485 0.64 5.97 -5.55
N GLY A 486 0.48 5.24 -6.65
CA GLY A 486 0.85 5.64 -8.01
C GLY A 486 -0.32 6.13 -8.88
N PHE A 487 -1.56 6.10 -8.37
CA PHE A 487 -2.77 6.54 -9.08
C PHE A 487 -2.95 8.07 -8.99
N MET A 488 -2.74 8.75 -10.12
CA MET A 488 -2.73 10.21 -10.18
C MET A 488 -3.92 10.78 -10.94
N GLU A 489 -4.65 9.99 -11.73
CA GLU A 489 -5.74 10.50 -12.55
C GLU A 489 -7.00 10.81 -11.73
N ASP A 490 -7.79 11.78 -12.18
CA ASP A 490 -8.94 12.29 -11.42
C ASP A 490 -10.08 11.25 -11.27
N ASN A 491 -10.17 10.28 -12.17
CA ASN A 491 -11.17 9.19 -12.15
C ASN A 491 -10.71 7.95 -11.38
N GLU A 492 -9.53 7.98 -10.76
CA GLU A 492 -8.97 6.83 -10.03
C GLU A 492 -9.22 6.93 -8.51
N GLY A 493 -8.63 6.01 -7.75
CA GLY A 493 -8.56 6.05 -6.29
C GLY A 493 -9.57 5.18 -5.55
N GLU A 494 -10.82 5.04 -6.01
CA GLU A 494 -11.81 4.16 -5.33
C GLU A 494 -11.44 2.66 -5.45
N TRP A 495 -10.58 2.31 -6.42
CA TRP A 495 -9.91 1.03 -6.68
C TRP A 495 -10.72 -0.22 -6.33
N SER A 496 -11.96 -0.25 -6.82
CA SER A 496 -12.89 -1.36 -6.60
C SER A 496 -12.32 -2.68 -7.11
N GLU A 497 -12.43 -3.72 -6.28
CA GLU A 497 -12.15 -5.11 -6.64
C GLU A 497 -13.29 -5.75 -7.43
N GLY A 498 -14.44 -5.08 -7.57
CA GLY A 498 -15.70 -5.65 -8.07
C GLY A 498 -16.47 -6.37 -6.95
N LYS A 499 -17.55 -7.07 -7.31
CA LYS A 499 -18.35 -7.86 -6.34
C LYS A 499 -18.03 -9.33 -6.46
N LEU A 500 -17.67 -10.02 -5.38
CA LEU A 500 -17.47 -11.47 -5.46
C LEU A 500 -18.75 -12.18 -5.88
N ARG A 501 -18.66 -12.99 -6.94
CA ARG A 501 -19.74 -13.92 -7.29
C ARG A 501 -19.77 -15.06 -6.29
N ASN A 502 -20.94 -15.43 -5.77
CA ASN A 502 -21.09 -16.47 -4.74
C ASN A 502 -20.29 -17.75 -5.07
N ASN A 503 -19.30 -18.05 -4.23
CA ASN A 503 -18.39 -19.21 -4.34
C ASN A 503 -17.60 -19.29 -5.67
N SER A 504 -17.46 -18.17 -6.38
CA SER A 504 -16.70 -18.04 -7.62
C SER A 504 -15.27 -17.61 -7.34
N VAL A 505 -14.37 -17.97 -8.25
CA VAL A 505 -12.99 -17.44 -8.30
C VAL A 505 -12.88 -16.14 -9.12
N PHE A 506 -14.02 -15.50 -9.41
CA PHE A 506 -14.10 -14.29 -10.24
C PHE A 506 -14.99 -13.25 -9.57
N PHE A 507 -14.58 -11.98 -9.68
CA PHE A 507 -15.39 -10.83 -9.35
C PHE A 507 -16.34 -10.49 -10.51
N GLU A 508 -17.55 -10.04 -10.18
CA GLU A 508 -18.52 -9.44 -11.08
C GLU A 508 -18.14 -7.96 -11.32
N GLU A 509 -18.23 -7.54 -12.57
CA GLU A 509 -17.95 -6.19 -13.04
C GLU A 509 -18.96 -5.15 -12.50
N PRO A 510 -18.55 -3.86 -12.37
CA PRO A 510 -17.23 -3.32 -12.72
C PRO A 510 -16.20 -3.49 -11.59
N TYR A 511 -15.04 -4.07 -11.90
CA TYR A 511 -13.81 -3.81 -11.14
C TYR A 511 -12.97 -2.76 -11.88
N GLU A 512 -12.12 -2.05 -11.15
CA GLU A 512 -11.37 -0.91 -11.67
C GLU A 512 -9.89 -1.25 -11.87
N ASP A 513 -9.47 -1.30 -13.12
CA ASP A 513 -8.04 -1.33 -13.48
C ASP A 513 -7.56 0.11 -13.68
N HIS A 514 -6.55 0.48 -12.90
CA HIS A 514 -5.91 1.80 -12.92
C HIS A 514 -4.49 1.66 -13.45
N THR A 515 -4.03 2.68 -14.16
CA THR A 515 -2.64 2.74 -14.59
C THR A 515 -1.80 3.47 -13.55
N LEU A 516 -0.52 3.15 -13.50
CA LEU A 516 0.44 3.86 -12.69
C LEU A 516 1.06 5.00 -13.49
N GLU A 517 1.01 6.23 -12.97
CA GLU A 517 1.67 7.39 -13.61
C GLU A 517 3.13 7.53 -13.14
N ILE A 518 3.42 7.11 -11.91
CA ILE A 518 4.76 7.15 -11.30
C ILE A 518 5.22 5.75 -10.87
N GLY A 519 6.54 5.53 -10.85
CA GLY A 519 7.11 4.28 -10.36
C GLY A 519 7.16 4.26 -8.84
N ILE A 520 6.51 3.27 -8.22
CA ILE A 520 6.50 3.08 -6.77
C ILE A 520 7.46 1.95 -6.38
N GLY A 521 8.22 2.16 -5.30
CA GLY A 521 9.01 1.11 -4.66
C GLY A 521 9.07 1.29 -3.16
N ARG A 522 9.41 0.21 -2.44
CA ARG A 522 9.48 0.18 -0.99
C ARG A 522 10.80 -0.36 -0.46
N LEU A 523 11.32 0.26 0.58
CA LEU A 523 12.38 -0.29 1.42
C LEU A 523 11.76 -0.75 2.75
N PRO A 524 11.41 -2.04 2.92
CA PRO A 524 10.66 -2.54 4.07
C PRO A 524 11.59 -2.77 5.27
N THR A 525 12.06 -1.67 5.87
CA THR A 525 13.02 -1.72 6.98
C THR A 525 12.31 -1.57 8.31
N LYS A 526 12.62 -2.43 9.27
CA LYS A 526 12.03 -2.47 10.62
C LYS A 526 12.89 -1.72 11.63
N THR A 527 14.21 -1.69 11.44
CA THR A 527 15.17 -1.05 12.33
C THR A 527 16.05 -0.02 11.62
N LEU A 528 16.64 0.91 12.38
CA LEU A 528 17.56 1.90 11.81
C LEU A 528 18.82 1.22 11.23
N GLU A 529 19.24 0.10 11.82
CA GLU A 529 20.36 -0.71 11.33
C GLU A 529 20.03 -1.36 9.97
N GLU A 530 18.84 -1.94 9.82
CA GLU A 530 18.40 -2.45 8.52
C GLU A 530 18.32 -1.34 7.46
N ALA A 531 17.81 -0.16 7.84
CA ALA A 531 17.78 1.00 6.95
C ALA A 531 19.20 1.42 6.51
N GLU A 532 20.18 1.39 7.41
CA GLU A 532 21.58 1.62 7.07
C GLU A 532 22.13 0.54 6.14
N ILE A 533 21.87 -0.74 6.40
CA ILE A 533 22.33 -1.86 5.57
C ILE A 533 21.80 -1.75 4.13
N VAL A 534 20.51 -1.43 3.97
CA VAL A 534 19.88 -1.31 2.65
C VAL A 534 20.43 -0.10 1.89
N VAL A 535 20.57 1.06 2.54
CA VAL A 535 21.18 2.25 1.90
C VAL A 535 22.65 2.02 1.56
N ASP A 536 23.40 1.34 2.43
CA ASP A 536 24.79 0.92 2.17
C ASP A 536 24.90 0.00 0.96
N LYS A 537 23.95 -0.92 0.78
CA LYS A 537 23.87 -1.77 -0.41
C LYS A 537 23.70 -0.94 -1.68
N ILE A 538 22.72 -0.05 -1.70
CA ILE A 538 22.40 0.79 -2.87
C ILE A 538 23.60 1.66 -3.26
N ILE A 539 24.19 2.38 -2.29
CA ILE A 539 25.35 3.23 -2.55
C ILE A 539 26.55 2.39 -3.01
N ARG A 540 26.84 1.26 -2.35
CA ARG A 540 27.96 0.37 -2.73
C ARG A 540 27.76 -0.19 -4.13
N TYR A 541 26.53 -0.57 -4.48
CA TYR A 541 26.19 -1.12 -5.79
C TYR A 541 26.61 -0.19 -6.94
N LYS A 542 26.55 1.12 -6.74
CA LYS A 542 26.91 2.12 -7.76
C LYS A 542 28.30 2.75 -7.62
N THR A 543 29.01 2.52 -6.52
CA THR A 543 30.26 3.25 -6.23
C THR A 543 31.48 2.36 -6.01
N ALA A 544 31.31 1.09 -5.64
CA ALA A 544 32.44 0.21 -5.35
C ALA A 544 33.01 -0.41 -6.64
N THR A 545 34.33 -0.38 -6.83
CA THR A 545 35.00 -0.98 -8.01
C THR A 545 34.82 -2.48 -8.10
N GLN A 546 34.62 -3.16 -6.97
CA GLN A 546 34.38 -4.61 -6.86
C GLN A 546 33.05 -5.05 -7.50
N VAL A 547 32.17 -4.12 -7.87
CA VAL A 547 30.90 -4.41 -8.54
C VAL A 547 31.05 -4.55 -10.07
N LEU A 548 32.23 -4.27 -10.64
CA LEU A 548 32.53 -4.54 -12.04
C LEU A 548 32.78 -6.04 -12.25
N GLY A 549 32.28 -6.60 -13.34
CA GLY A 549 32.51 -7.99 -13.72
C GLY A 549 31.42 -8.57 -14.61
N LYS A 550 31.76 -9.68 -15.28
CA LYS A 550 30.89 -10.44 -16.19
C LYS A 550 29.53 -10.84 -15.63
N TRP A 551 29.36 -10.81 -14.30
CA TRP A 551 28.10 -11.11 -13.62
C TRP A 551 26.96 -10.19 -14.09
N ARG A 552 27.28 -8.97 -14.55
CA ARG A 552 26.33 -8.02 -15.15
C ARG A 552 25.70 -8.49 -16.46
N GLN A 553 26.25 -9.53 -17.09
CA GLN A 553 25.72 -10.20 -18.29
C GLN A 553 25.18 -11.61 -17.99
N GLN A 554 24.91 -11.96 -16.72
CA GLN A 554 24.41 -13.30 -16.36
C GLN A 554 22.98 -13.21 -15.82
N VAL A 555 22.06 -13.96 -16.43
CA VAL A 555 20.69 -14.16 -15.95
C VAL A 555 20.54 -15.60 -15.50
N ALA A 556 19.90 -15.84 -14.37
CA ALA A 556 19.62 -17.20 -13.89
C ALA A 556 18.12 -17.43 -13.71
N TYR A 557 17.66 -18.61 -14.11
CA TYR A 557 16.28 -19.07 -13.95
C TYR A 557 16.26 -20.29 -13.03
N LEU A 558 15.66 -20.14 -11.84
CA LEU A 558 15.32 -21.26 -10.96
C LEU A 558 13.86 -21.63 -11.19
N VAL A 559 13.57 -22.89 -11.50
CA VAL A 559 12.24 -23.30 -11.93
C VAL A 559 11.83 -24.57 -11.22
N ASP A 560 10.65 -24.51 -10.60
CA ASP A 560 9.99 -25.61 -9.91
C ASP A 560 9.57 -26.70 -10.90
N ASP A 561 9.44 -27.93 -10.41
CA ASP A 561 9.00 -29.09 -11.18
C ASP A 561 7.51 -29.42 -10.97
N GLY A 562 7.05 -30.55 -11.48
CA GLY A 562 5.63 -30.91 -11.42
C GLY A 562 4.73 -30.16 -12.42
N ASP A 563 3.44 -30.04 -12.08
CA ASP A 563 2.38 -29.31 -12.83
C ASP A 563 2.34 -29.54 -14.34
N ARG A 564 2.65 -30.76 -14.79
CA ARG A 564 2.74 -31.08 -16.21
C ARG A 564 3.74 -30.15 -16.92
N ASN A 565 4.85 -29.79 -16.30
CA ASN A 565 5.89 -28.85 -16.78
C ASN A 565 5.39 -27.42 -17.07
N GLU A 566 4.39 -26.93 -16.36
CA GLU A 566 3.87 -25.56 -16.56
C GLU A 566 4.95 -24.50 -16.34
N HIS A 567 5.62 -24.51 -15.19
CA HIS A 567 6.65 -23.53 -14.85
C HIS A 567 7.88 -23.60 -15.76
N VAL A 568 8.27 -24.80 -16.20
CA VAL A 568 9.34 -24.98 -17.18
C VAL A 568 8.99 -24.34 -18.52
N ARG A 569 7.77 -24.54 -19.03
CA ARG A 569 7.32 -23.87 -20.27
C ARG A 569 7.31 -22.35 -20.13
N GLN A 570 6.88 -21.82 -19.00
CA GLN A 570 6.90 -20.39 -18.72
C GLN A 570 8.31 -19.82 -18.74
N ALA A 571 9.24 -20.51 -18.06
CA ALA A 571 10.63 -20.08 -18.02
C ALA A 571 11.32 -20.13 -19.39
N GLU A 572 10.95 -21.07 -20.27
CA GLU A 572 11.46 -21.10 -21.65
C GLU A 572 11.00 -19.85 -22.45
N ILE A 573 9.79 -19.34 -22.24
CA ILE A 573 9.35 -18.06 -22.85
C ILE A 573 10.25 -16.90 -22.41
N PHE A 574 10.55 -16.81 -21.11
CA PHE A 574 11.41 -15.75 -20.58
C PHE A 574 12.86 -15.87 -21.07
N TYR A 575 13.35 -17.11 -21.19
CA TYR A 575 14.64 -17.41 -21.78
C TYR A 575 14.72 -16.97 -23.25
N ASP A 576 13.68 -17.25 -24.05
CA ASP A 576 13.64 -16.88 -25.46
C ASP A 576 13.71 -15.36 -25.66
N ILE A 577 13.04 -14.56 -24.81
CA ILE A 577 13.17 -13.09 -24.82
C ILE A 577 14.64 -12.66 -24.65
N ILE A 578 15.37 -13.29 -23.71
CA ILE A 578 16.79 -12.95 -23.50
C ILE A 578 17.67 -13.39 -24.67
N GLU A 579 17.50 -14.61 -25.19
CA GLU A 579 18.35 -15.10 -26.27
C GLU A 579 18.08 -14.42 -27.62
N GLU A 580 16.83 -14.06 -27.91
CA GLU A 580 16.45 -13.43 -29.19
C GLU A 580 16.71 -11.92 -29.18
N ASP A 581 16.28 -11.21 -28.13
CA ASP A 581 16.31 -9.74 -28.10
C ASP A 581 17.51 -9.16 -27.33
N HIS A 582 18.12 -9.95 -26.44
CA HIS A 582 19.17 -9.51 -25.52
C HIS A 582 20.38 -10.46 -25.50
N PHE A 583 20.80 -10.92 -26.69
CA PHE A 583 21.86 -11.91 -26.90
C PHE A 583 23.22 -11.58 -26.25
N GLN A 584 23.47 -10.34 -25.82
CA GLN A 584 24.64 -9.94 -25.03
C GLN A 584 24.64 -10.52 -23.60
N TYR A 585 23.49 -11.01 -23.11
CA TYR A 585 23.36 -11.71 -21.84
C TYR A 585 23.49 -13.22 -22.04
N ASN A 586 23.96 -13.90 -20.98
CA ASN A 586 24.01 -15.34 -20.90
C ASN A 586 23.02 -15.82 -19.85
N THR A 587 22.37 -16.93 -20.12
CA THR A 587 21.39 -17.51 -19.21
C THR A 587 21.91 -18.80 -18.56
N LYS A 588 21.54 -19.03 -17.30
CA LYS A 588 21.77 -20.28 -16.57
C LYS A 588 20.41 -20.89 -16.19
N LYS A 589 20.15 -22.13 -16.60
CA LYS A 589 18.88 -22.84 -16.34
C LYS A 589 19.04 -23.83 -15.17
N LEU A 590 18.46 -23.48 -14.01
CA LEU A 590 18.44 -24.26 -12.78
C LEU A 590 17.04 -24.88 -12.61
N TYR A 591 16.72 -25.94 -13.36
CA TYR A 591 15.41 -26.61 -13.29
C TYR A 591 15.48 -27.72 -12.25
N LEU A 592 14.54 -27.75 -11.29
CA LEU A 592 14.57 -28.70 -10.17
C LEU A 592 14.65 -30.16 -10.65
N ASP A 593 13.82 -30.52 -11.63
CA ASP A 593 13.77 -31.86 -12.26
C ASP A 593 15.07 -32.23 -13.05
N ARG A 594 16.14 -31.42 -13.01
CA ARG A 594 17.48 -31.82 -13.50
C ARG A 594 18.36 -32.43 -12.41
N TYR A 595 18.00 -32.23 -11.16
CA TYR A 595 18.76 -32.70 -10.01
C TYR A 595 18.09 -33.92 -9.44
N ASP A 596 18.88 -34.89 -9.03
CA ASP A 596 18.39 -36.09 -8.35
C ASP A 596 17.70 -35.70 -7.04
N GLN A 597 16.43 -36.08 -6.90
CA GLN A 597 15.57 -35.75 -5.77
C GLN A 597 15.61 -36.79 -4.64
N ASP A 598 16.35 -37.90 -4.81
CA ASP A 598 16.51 -38.92 -3.75
C ASP A 598 17.44 -38.45 -2.59
N VAL A 599 17.87 -37.19 -2.60
CA VAL A 599 18.76 -36.59 -1.59
C VAL A 599 17.95 -35.81 -0.55
N GLU A 600 18.34 -35.87 0.72
CA GLU A 600 17.68 -35.07 1.77
C GLU A 600 17.61 -33.57 1.39
N PRO A 601 16.43 -32.93 1.46
CA PRO A 601 16.27 -31.53 1.13
C PRO A 601 17.08 -30.58 2.00
N GLY A 602 17.22 -29.35 1.51
CA GLY A 602 17.82 -28.24 2.25
C GLY A 602 19.24 -27.88 1.80
N PRO A 603 20.05 -27.22 2.65
CA PRO A 603 21.29 -26.53 2.24
C PRO A 603 22.35 -27.39 1.55
N ASN A 604 22.27 -28.71 1.71
CA ASN A 604 23.24 -29.66 1.16
C ASN A 604 22.78 -30.34 -0.13
N SER A 605 21.53 -30.15 -0.56
CA SER A 605 21.02 -30.72 -1.81
C SER A 605 21.85 -30.19 -3.00
N PRO A 606 21.99 -30.98 -4.09
CA PRO A 606 22.74 -30.54 -5.27
C PRO A 606 22.22 -29.23 -5.86
N VAL A 607 20.89 -29.05 -5.89
CA VAL A 607 20.24 -27.86 -6.43
C VAL A 607 20.51 -26.63 -5.57
N THR A 608 20.36 -26.73 -4.25
CA THR A 608 20.60 -25.61 -3.32
C THR A 608 22.07 -25.16 -3.40
N LYS A 609 23.01 -26.10 -3.54
CA LYS A 609 24.43 -25.77 -3.76
C LYS A 609 24.66 -25.04 -5.08
N ASP A 610 24.05 -25.47 -6.18
CA ASP A 610 24.21 -24.81 -7.49
C ASP A 610 23.56 -23.40 -7.48
N VAL A 611 22.42 -23.24 -6.83
CA VAL A 611 21.76 -21.94 -6.59
C VAL A 611 22.67 -21.00 -5.80
N VAL A 612 23.17 -21.44 -4.63
CA VAL A 612 24.05 -20.62 -3.78
C VAL A 612 25.34 -20.25 -4.52
N ASN A 613 25.94 -21.18 -5.25
CA ASN A 613 27.14 -20.91 -6.05
C ASN A 613 26.84 -19.94 -7.19
N THR A 614 25.70 -20.07 -7.87
CA THR A 614 25.26 -19.16 -8.93
C THR A 614 25.12 -17.73 -8.40
N ILE A 615 24.43 -17.54 -7.27
CA ILE A 615 24.28 -16.22 -6.64
C ILE A 615 25.63 -15.66 -6.18
N LYS A 616 26.50 -16.50 -5.60
CA LYS A 616 27.84 -16.11 -5.15
C LYS A 616 28.76 -15.68 -6.30
N ASP A 617 28.73 -16.41 -7.41
CA ASP A 617 29.48 -16.09 -8.62
C ASP A 617 28.98 -14.79 -9.26
N GLY A 618 27.70 -14.47 -9.03
CA GLY A 618 27.04 -13.23 -9.32
C GLY A 618 26.18 -13.33 -10.57
N VAL A 619 24.96 -12.81 -10.47
CA VAL A 619 24.01 -12.70 -11.58
C VAL A 619 23.40 -11.29 -11.59
N PHE A 620 23.07 -10.80 -12.77
CA PHE A 620 22.40 -9.53 -13.00
C PHE A 620 20.93 -9.62 -12.56
N MET A 621 20.27 -10.71 -12.97
CA MET A 621 18.90 -11.04 -12.62
C MET A 621 18.82 -12.51 -12.20
N PHE A 622 18.08 -12.78 -11.12
CA PHE A 622 17.71 -14.11 -10.68
C PHE A 622 16.19 -14.21 -10.72
N ASN A 623 15.65 -14.94 -11.69
CA ASN A 623 14.22 -15.15 -11.83
C ASN A 623 13.82 -16.53 -11.29
N TYR A 624 12.79 -16.56 -10.44
CA TYR A 624 12.18 -17.77 -9.92
C TYR A 624 10.74 -17.89 -10.40
N VAL A 625 10.35 -19.10 -10.82
CA VAL A 625 9.00 -19.43 -11.27
C VAL A 625 8.58 -20.74 -10.63
N GLY A 626 7.47 -20.71 -9.86
CA GLY A 626 6.88 -21.90 -9.25
C GLY A 626 6.33 -21.68 -7.85
N HIS A 627 6.23 -22.75 -7.06
CA HIS A 627 5.63 -22.70 -5.72
C HIS A 627 6.52 -22.05 -4.67
N GLY A 628 5.89 -21.53 -3.64
CA GLY A 628 6.60 -20.84 -2.57
C GLY A 628 5.66 -20.40 -1.48
N ASN A 629 6.25 -19.85 -0.43
CA ASN A 629 5.53 -19.21 0.66
C ASN A 629 6.35 -18.03 1.19
N GLU A 630 5.91 -17.46 2.31
CA GLU A 630 6.57 -16.34 2.97
C GLU A 630 8.07 -16.55 3.25
N PHE A 631 8.57 -17.78 3.37
CA PHE A 631 9.93 -18.07 3.86
C PHE A 631 10.81 -18.86 2.91
N GLN A 632 10.25 -19.45 1.86
CA GLN A 632 10.97 -20.33 0.97
C GLN A 632 10.46 -20.26 -0.47
N LEU A 633 11.33 -20.67 -1.39
CA LEU A 633 11.01 -20.98 -2.78
C LEU A 633 11.16 -22.49 -2.97
N THR A 634 10.29 -23.07 -3.81
CA THR A 634 10.07 -24.51 -4.04
C THR A 634 9.31 -25.21 -2.91
N SER A 635 8.90 -26.46 -3.18
CA SER A 635 8.20 -27.32 -2.23
C SER A 635 9.06 -27.61 -0.97
N LEU A 636 8.40 -28.08 0.09
CA LEU A 636 9.08 -28.51 1.32
C LEU A 636 10.01 -29.72 1.09
N GLN A 637 9.89 -30.41 -0.05
CA GLN A 637 10.64 -31.61 -0.36
C GLN A 637 11.96 -31.33 -1.09
N GLU A 638 12.21 -30.12 -1.61
CA GLU A 638 13.48 -29.74 -2.25
C GLU A 638 14.21 -28.62 -1.49
N LEU A 639 13.48 -27.59 -1.02
CA LEU A 639 13.99 -26.44 -0.26
C LEU A 639 15.21 -25.76 -0.91
N ALA A 640 15.05 -25.27 -2.14
CA ALA A 640 16.15 -24.66 -2.88
C ALA A 640 16.64 -23.33 -2.26
N ILE A 641 15.70 -22.52 -1.76
CA ILE A 641 15.99 -21.26 -1.06
C ILE A 641 15.06 -21.18 0.16
N ASP A 642 15.65 -21.15 1.35
CA ASP A 642 14.95 -20.91 2.61
C ASP A 642 15.63 -19.77 3.41
N ARG A 643 15.15 -19.50 4.63
CA ARG A 643 15.70 -18.44 5.50
C ARG A 643 17.18 -18.62 5.82
N ASP A 644 17.64 -19.86 6.00
CA ASP A 644 19.02 -20.14 6.39
C ASP A 644 19.97 -20.02 5.19
N VAL A 645 19.52 -20.47 4.01
CA VAL A 645 20.19 -20.21 2.74
C VAL A 645 20.33 -18.71 2.49
N ILE A 646 19.24 -17.94 2.64
CA ILE A 646 19.24 -16.48 2.44
C ILE A 646 20.23 -15.79 3.37
N ARG A 647 20.25 -16.15 4.67
CA ARG A 647 21.19 -15.61 5.66
C ARG A 647 22.65 -15.97 5.36
N GLY A 648 22.88 -17.15 4.76
CA GLY A 648 24.20 -17.63 4.36
C GLY A 648 24.76 -16.98 3.09
N LEU A 649 23.96 -16.22 2.33
CA LEU A 649 24.42 -15.57 1.10
C LEU A 649 25.55 -14.56 1.37
N SER A 650 26.55 -14.57 0.48
CA SER A 650 27.81 -13.82 0.63
C SER A 650 28.20 -12.99 -0.61
N ASN A 651 27.25 -12.75 -1.51
CA ASN A 651 27.41 -12.01 -2.78
C ASN A 651 27.43 -10.47 -2.60
N ARG A 652 28.11 -9.96 -1.56
CA ARG A 652 28.09 -8.56 -1.09
C ARG A 652 28.21 -7.46 -2.17
N HIS A 653 28.97 -7.73 -3.24
CA HIS A 653 29.24 -6.79 -4.35
C HIS A 653 28.54 -7.15 -5.67
N LYS A 654 27.84 -8.29 -5.72
CA LYS A 654 27.19 -8.83 -6.92
C LYS A 654 25.74 -9.13 -6.59
N LEU A 655 24.99 -8.07 -6.32
CA LEU A 655 23.62 -8.14 -5.83
C LEU A 655 22.66 -8.18 -7.04
N PRO A 656 21.98 -9.30 -7.30
CA PRO A 656 21.02 -9.38 -8.42
C PRO A 656 19.72 -8.66 -8.11
N LEU A 657 19.00 -8.27 -9.17
CA LEU A 657 17.55 -8.12 -9.12
C LEU A 657 16.94 -9.53 -8.99
N PHE A 658 16.13 -9.75 -7.96
CA PHE A 658 15.31 -10.96 -7.89
C PHE A 658 13.95 -10.69 -8.51
N VAL A 659 13.46 -11.64 -9.31
CA VAL A 659 12.07 -11.62 -9.80
C VAL A 659 11.43 -12.94 -9.38
N THR A 660 10.47 -12.90 -8.46
CA THR A 660 9.88 -14.10 -7.84
C THR A 660 8.40 -14.21 -8.21
N ALA A 661 8.13 -15.01 -9.25
CA ALA A 661 6.79 -15.36 -9.72
C ALA A 661 6.25 -16.57 -8.93
N THR A 662 5.86 -16.33 -7.68
CA THR A 662 5.45 -17.37 -6.71
C THR A 662 4.37 -16.85 -5.76
N CYS A 663 3.91 -17.63 -4.80
CA CYS A 663 2.98 -17.18 -3.75
C CYS A 663 3.73 -16.45 -2.62
N GLU A 664 3.28 -15.24 -2.27
CA GLU A 664 3.54 -14.50 -1.00
C GLU A 664 4.99 -14.41 -0.46
N PHE A 665 6.00 -14.61 -1.30
CA PHE A 665 7.41 -14.53 -0.89
C PHE A 665 7.84 -13.12 -0.43
N GLY A 666 7.09 -12.10 -0.86
CA GLY A 666 7.23 -10.71 -0.46
C GLY A 666 6.09 -10.22 0.43
N ARG A 667 5.60 -11.03 1.37
CA ARG A 667 4.60 -10.62 2.36
C ARG A 667 5.20 -9.70 3.45
N TYR A 668 5.57 -8.48 3.07
CA TYR A 668 6.22 -7.49 3.96
C TYR A 668 5.24 -6.70 4.84
N ASP A 669 3.95 -7.01 4.81
CA ASP A 669 2.92 -6.39 5.64
C ASP A 669 2.52 -7.29 6.82
N ASN A 670 3.23 -8.39 7.05
CA ASN A 670 3.03 -9.22 8.23
C ASN A 670 3.99 -8.78 9.36
N PRO A 671 3.52 -8.10 10.41
CA PRO A 671 4.38 -7.65 11.50
C PRO A 671 4.91 -8.78 12.39
N ILE A 672 4.33 -9.98 12.29
CA ILE A 672 4.67 -11.13 13.13
C ILE A 672 5.84 -11.91 12.53
N ARG A 673 6.06 -11.83 11.21
CA ARG A 673 7.00 -12.69 10.48
C ARG A 673 7.74 -11.94 9.38
N ASP A 674 9.06 -12.13 9.30
CA ASP A 674 9.85 -11.61 8.18
C ASP A 674 9.77 -12.54 6.97
N SER A 675 9.34 -12.00 5.84
CA SER A 675 9.34 -12.69 4.55
C SER A 675 10.76 -12.93 4.02
N GLY A 676 10.90 -13.91 3.12
CA GLY A 676 12.15 -14.22 2.43
C GLY A 676 12.68 -13.02 1.63
N ALA A 677 11.79 -12.22 1.05
CA ALA A 677 12.15 -10.99 0.37
C ALA A 677 12.75 -9.94 1.32
N GLU A 678 12.17 -9.73 2.50
CA GLU A 678 12.74 -8.81 3.52
C GLU A 678 14.12 -9.29 4.00
N LEU A 679 14.30 -10.59 4.18
CA LEU A 679 15.60 -11.18 4.56
C LEU A 679 16.65 -10.99 3.46
N LEU A 680 16.28 -11.10 2.17
CA LEU A 680 17.16 -10.82 1.04
C LEU A 680 17.59 -9.35 0.99
N MET A 681 16.68 -8.42 1.28
CA MET A 681 16.97 -6.98 1.34
C MET A 681 17.88 -6.64 2.52
N SER A 682 17.58 -7.14 3.72
CA SER A 682 18.28 -6.82 4.96
C SER A 682 19.59 -7.59 5.19
N ASN A 683 19.95 -8.59 4.38
CA ASN A 683 21.22 -9.31 4.55
C ASN A 683 22.45 -8.42 4.26
N ALA A 684 23.22 -8.06 5.29
CA ALA A 684 24.41 -7.20 5.17
C ALA A 684 25.56 -7.78 4.31
N ASN A 685 25.64 -9.11 4.17
CA ASN A 685 26.73 -9.82 3.50
C ASN A 685 26.39 -10.27 2.07
N GLY A 686 25.14 -10.14 1.63
CA GLY A 686 24.69 -10.66 0.33
C GLY A 686 23.22 -10.38 0.09
N GLY A 687 22.54 -11.29 -0.61
CA GLY A 687 21.12 -11.18 -0.94
C GLY A 687 20.87 -10.38 -2.22
N ALA A 688 19.83 -9.56 -2.23
CA ALA A 688 19.34 -8.84 -3.41
C ALA A 688 19.72 -7.35 -3.38
N ILE A 689 19.71 -6.70 -4.56
CA ILE A 689 19.68 -5.23 -4.66
C ILE A 689 18.25 -4.69 -4.63
N ALA A 690 17.33 -5.46 -5.22
CA ALA A 690 15.89 -5.22 -5.24
C ALA A 690 15.17 -6.54 -5.57
N LEU A 691 13.87 -6.60 -5.29
CA LEU A 691 13.00 -7.68 -5.70
C LEU A 691 11.76 -7.13 -6.40
N ILE A 692 11.33 -7.79 -7.48
CA ILE A 692 9.96 -7.70 -7.97
C ILE A 692 9.27 -9.02 -7.59
N THR A 693 8.37 -8.95 -6.61
CA THR A 693 7.83 -10.13 -5.92
C THR A 693 6.34 -9.98 -5.64
N THR A 694 5.69 -11.08 -5.29
CA THR A 694 4.29 -11.12 -4.89
C THR A 694 4.09 -10.93 -3.38
N THR A 695 3.00 -10.27 -3.00
CA THR A 695 2.63 -9.98 -1.59
C THR A 695 1.64 -11.00 -1.01
N ARG A 696 0.96 -11.78 -1.87
CA ARG A 696 -0.07 -12.76 -1.50
C ARG A 696 -0.05 -14.00 -2.41
N PRO A 697 -0.84 -15.04 -2.10
CA PRO A 697 -1.08 -16.15 -3.01
C PRO A 697 -1.64 -15.67 -4.35
N VAL A 698 -1.14 -16.27 -5.44
CA VAL A 698 -1.45 -15.89 -6.82
C VAL A 698 -1.57 -17.14 -7.69
N TYR A 699 -2.16 -17.00 -8.87
CA TYR A 699 -2.18 -18.08 -9.85
C TYR A 699 -0.95 -18.01 -10.78
N ALA A 700 -0.48 -19.18 -11.23
CA ALA A 700 0.61 -19.27 -12.19
C ALA A 700 0.32 -18.49 -13.50
N HIS A 701 -0.90 -18.63 -14.03
CA HIS A 701 -1.32 -17.93 -15.25
C HIS A 701 -1.41 -16.40 -15.12
N THR A 702 -1.52 -15.86 -13.89
CA THR A 702 -1.48 -14.40 -13.67
C THR A 702 -0.07 -13.88 -13.46
N ASN A 703 0.88 -14.74 -13.07
CA ASN A 703 2.29 -14.37 -12.94
C ASN A 703 3.00 -14.25 -14.29
N GLU A 704 2.65 -15.12 -15.25
CA GLU A 704 3.33 -15.18 -16.56
C GLU A 704 3.29 -13.85 -17.31
N PRO A 705 2.13 -13.18 -17.53
CA PRO A 705 2.09 -11.91 -18.26
C PRO A 705 2.90 -10.79 -17.60
N VAL A 706 2.86 -10.69 -16.26
CA VAL A 706 3.64 -9.70 -15.51
C VAL A 706 5.14 -9.98 -15.69
N ASN A 707 5.55 -11.24 -15.63
CA ASN A 707 6.95 -11.60 -15.78
C ASN A 707 7.46 -11.39 -17.23
N ILE A 708 6.64 -11.65 -18.26
CA ILE A 708 6.94 -11.24 -19.65
C ILE A 708 7.19 -9.74 -19.71
N ALA A 709 6.25 -8.94 -19.19
CA ALA A 709 6.35 -7.48 -19.25
C ALA A 709 7.56 -6.94 -18.46
N ILE A 710 7.97 -7.60 -17.36
CA ILE A 710 9.22 -7.29 -16.65
C ILE A 710 10.43 -7.51 -17.57
N HIS A 711 10.52 -8.66 -18.25
CA HIS A 711 11.65 -8.97 -19.13
C HIS A 711 11.73 -7.99 -20.31
N GLU A 712 10.59 -7.68 -20.93
CA GLU A 712 10.50 -6.72 -22.04
C GLU A 712 10.89 -5.29 -21.61
N ASN A 713 10.49 -4.87 -20.40
CA ASN A 713 10.79 -3.52 -19.93
C ASN A 713 12.16 -3.37 -19.28
N LEU A 714 12.77 -4.43 -18.72
CA LEU A 714 14.04 -4.33 -18.00
C LEU A 714 15.18 -3.79 -18.89
N PHE A 715 15.21 -4.21 -20.15
CA PHE A 715 16.29 -3.84 -21.09
C PHE A 715 15.89 -2.76 -22.09
N ARG A 716 14.64 -2.26 -22.03
CA ARG A 716 14.09 -1.29 -22.98
C ARG A 716 14.70 0.10 -22.77
N ARG A 717 15.57 0.51 -23.69
CA ARG A 717 16.16 1.85 -23.66
C ARG A 717 15.16 2.91 -24.13
N VAL A 718 15.01 4.00 -23.38
CA VAL A 718 14.21 5.18 -23.76
C VAL A 718 15.14 6.38 -23.84
N GLY A 719 15.19 7.05 -25.00
CA GLY A 719 16.12 8.16 -25.22
C GLY A 719 17.61 7.75 -25.16
N GLY A 720 17.93 6.47 -25.40
CA GLY A 720 19.29 5.91 -25.33
C GLY A 720 19.70 5.40 -23.93
N GLU A 721 18.87 5.64 -22.92
CA GLU A 721 19.14 5.30 -21.53
C GLU A 721 18.40 4.04 -21.08
N TYR A 722 19.05 3.20 -20.27
CA TYR A 722 18.38 2.08 -19.61
C TYR A 722 17.39 2.57 -18.53
N PRO A 723 16.32 1.79 -18.27
CA PRO A 723 15.26 2.19 -17.36
C PRO A 723 15.71 2.07 -15.89
N ARG A 724 15.06 2.85 -15.03
CA ARG A 724 15.13 2.66 -13.58
C ARG A 724 14.13 1.60 -13.15
N LEU A 725 14.34 1.00 -11.97
CA LEU A 725 13.43 -0.02 -11.45
C LEU A 725 11.98 0.49 -11.33
N GLY A 726 11.80 1.78 -11.00
CA GLY A 726 10.49 2.41 -10.99
C GLY A 726 9.83 2.46 -12.36
N ASP A 727 10.59 2.67 -13.44
CA ASP A 727 10.06 2.63 -14.81
C ASP A 727 9.66 1.19 -15.19
N VAL A 728 10.49 0.21 -14.82
CA VAL A 728 10.26 -1.22 -15.12
C VAL A 728 8.96 -1.69 -14.48
N ILE A 729 8.78 -1.49 -13.16
CA ILE A 729 7.58 -1.98 -12.47
C ILE A 729 6.32 -1.26 -12.97
N LYS A 730 6.40 0.06 -13.18
CA LYS A 730 5.27 0.86 -13.66
C LYS A 730 4.80 0.38 -15.03
N ASN A 731 5.72 0.26 -15.99
CA ASN A 731 5.36 -0.16 -17.35
C ASN A 731 4.90 -1.61 -17.35
N ALA A 732 5.60 -2.51 -16.64
CA ALA A 732 5.22 -3.91 -16.58
C ALA A 732 3.80 -4.11 -16.04
N LYS A 733 3.43 -3.38 -14.98
CA LYS A 733 2.07 -3.40 -14.41
C LYS A 733 1.02 -2.89 -15.39
N ASN A 734 1.27 -1.73 -16.01
CA ASN A 734 0.34 -1.13 -16.97
C ASN A 734 0.14 -2.00 -18.22
N GLU A 735 1.16 -2.74 -18.66
CA GLU A 735 1.12 -3.63 -19.82
C GLU A 735 0.53 -5.02 -19.49
N SER A 736 0.31 -5.35 -18.21
CA SER A 736 -0.17 -6.66 -17.75
C SER A 736 -1.44 -6.63 -16.90
N LEU A 737 -2.20 -5.52 -16.94
CA LEU A 737 -3.45 -5.35 -16.20
C LEU A 737 -4.42 -6.51 -16.46
N SER A 738 -4.93 -7.10 -15.36
CA SER A 738 -5.78 -8.29 -15.39
C SER A 738 -6.67 -8.33 -14.14
N GLY A 739 -7.45 -7.26 -13.95
CA GLY A 739 -8.36 -7.14 -12.82
C GLY A 739 -7.68 -7.24 -11.45
N PRO A 740 -8.45 -7.61 -10.40
CA PRO A 740 -7.93 -7.65 -9.02
C PRO A 740 -6.83 -8.70 -8.79
N ILE A 741 -6.66 -9.67 -9.69
CA ILE A 741 -5.73 -10.81 -9.49
C ILE A 741 -4.27 -10.40 -9.78
N ASN A 742 -4.03 -9.33 -10.56
CA ASN A 742 -2.68 -8.84 -10.90
C ASN A 742 -2.05 -7.93 -9.82
N ARG A 743 -2.83 -7.48 -8.83
CA ARG A 743 -2.48 -6.39 -7.90
C ARG A 743 -1.37 -6.76 -6.89
N ASN A 744 -0.99 -8.04 -6.83
CA ASN A 744 -0.10 -8.61 -5.82
C ASN A 744 1.41 -8.42 -6.09
N PHE A 745 1.85 -7.98 -7.28
CA PHE A 745 3.28 -7.71 -7.51
C PHE A 745 3.72 -6.36 -6.95
N ALA A 746 4.87 -6.31 -6.29
CA ALA A 746 5.46 -5.09 -5.73
C ALA A 746 6.97 -5.00 -6.02
N LEU A 747 7.48 -3.77 -6.09
CA LEU A 747 8.93 -3.50 -6.10
C LEU A 747 9.42 -3.27 -4.66
N LEU A 748 10.13 -4.26 -4.12
CA LEU A 748 10.92 -4.10 -2.90
C LEU A 748 12.33 -3.65 -3.28
N GLY A 749 12.53 -2.34 -3.32
CA GLY A 749 13.75 -1.72 -3.78
C GLY A 749 13.57 -0.22 -3.99
N ASP A 750 14.66 0.42 -4.35
CA ASP A 750 14.68 1.84 -4.68
C ASP A 750 14.21 2.05 -6.14
N PRO A 751 13.07 2.74 -6.37
CA PRO A 751 12.54 2.98 -7.71
C PRO A 751 13.41 3.94 -8.53
N MET A 752 14.26 4.74 -7.89
CA MET A 752 15.19 5.66 -8.57
C MET A 752 16.45 4.93 -9.07
N LEU A 753 16.70 3.70 -8.62
CA LEU A 753 17.89 2.96 -8.95
C LEU A 753 17.83 2.44 -10.40
N ARG A 754 18.88 2.76 -11.16
CA ARG A 754 19.22 2.07 -12.41
C ARG A 754 20.19 0.93 -12.09
N LEU A 755 19.83 -0.29 -12.49
CA LEU A 755 20.72 -1.45 -12.35
C LEU A 755 22.06 -1.22 -13.06
N ASN A 756 23.05 -2.05 -12.72
CA ASN A 756 24.37 -1.98 -13.32
C ASN A 756 24.42 -2.65 -14.70
N TYR A 757 23.74 -2.03 -15.66
CA TYR A 757 23.97 -2.29 -17.08
C TYR A 757 25.41 -1.89 -17.44
N PRO A 758 26.08 -2.63 -18.35
CA PRO A 758 27.33 -2.18 -18.93
C PRO A 758 27.16 -0.79 -19.56
N GLN A 759 28.10 0.12 -19.29
CA GLN A 759 27.99 1.52 -19.69
C GLN A 759 28.16 1.74 -21.20
N TYR A 760 29.10 1.00 -21.79
CA TYR A 760 29.45 1.11 -23.20
C TYR A 760 29.15 -0.18 -23.95
N ASP A 761 29.07 -0.08 -25.28
CA ASP A 761 28.87 -1.22 -26.16
C ASP A 761 30.22 -1.68 -26.74
N ILE A 762 30.39 -2.96 -27.02
CA ILE A 762 31.54 -3.49 -27.77
C ILE A 762 31.11 -3.85 -29.18
N THR A 763 31.80 -3.30 -30.18
CA THR A 763 31.64 -3.74 -31.58
C THR A 763 32.85 -4.54 -32.04
N LEU A 764 32.61 -5.65 -32.70
CA LEU A 764 33.66 -6.39 -33.40
C LEU A 764 34.01 -5.66 -34.71
N ASP A 765 35.26 -5.21 -34.86
CA ASP A 765 35.70 -4.45 -36.04
C ASP A 765 36.10 -5.37 -37.19
N GLN A 766 36.69 -6.52 -36.86
CA GLN A 766 37.04 -7.55 -37.83
C GLN A 766 36.90 -8.93 -37.19
N PHE A 767 35.98 -9.74 -37.73
CA PHE A 767 35.96 -11.18 -37.53
C PHE A 767 36.66 -11.82 -38.73
N GLN A 768 37.97 -12.08 -38.64
CA GLN A 768 38.69 -12.77 -39.71
C GLN A 768 38.35 -14.26 -39.70
N ALA A 769 37.17 -14.60 -40.22
CA ALA A 769 36.97 -15.85 -40.92
C ALA A 769 36.53 -15.48 -42.34
N GLU A 770 37.27 -15.91 -43.37
CA GLU A 770 36.82 -15.79 -44.76
C GLU A 770 35.51 -16.56 -45.04
N GLN A 771 34.96 -17.23 -44.01
CA GLN A 771 33.76 -18.07 -44.03
C GLN A 771 32.88 -17.74 -42.83
N ASP A 772 31.56 -17.89 -43.00
CA ASP A 772 30.53 -17.70 -41.98
C ASP A 772 30.52 -18.79 -40.87
N THR A 773 31.42 -19.77 -40.98
CA THR A 773 31.44 -20.97 -40.14
C THR A 773 32.80 -21.16 -39.46
N LEU A 774 32.76 -21.54 -38.19
CA LEU A 774 33.94 -21.87 -37.40
C LEU A 774 34.25 -23.37 -37.41
N SER A 775 35.53 -23.72 -37.53
CA SER A 775 36.02 -25.11 -37.59
C SER A 775 36.94 -25.46 -36.41
N ALA A 776 36.99 -26.74 -36.07
CA ALA A 776 37.91 -27.26 -35.07
C ALA A 776 39.36 -26.91 -35.40
N LEU A 777 40.16 -26.51 -34.40
CA LEU A 777 41.56 -26.08 -34.55
C LEU A 777 41.78 -24.84 -35.43
N GLN A 778 40.70 -24.15 -35.84
CA GLN A 778 40.81 -22.88 -36.55
C GLN A 778 41.43 -21.83 -35.64
N ARG A 779 42.38 -21.06 -36.20
CA ARG A 779 42.88 -19.83 -35.59
C ARG A 779 41.96 -18.69 -35.98
N LEU A 780 41.52 -17.92 -35.00
CA LEU A 780 40.65 -16.75 -35.19
C LEU A 780 41.36 -15.53 -34.62
N ASN A 781 41.35 -14.44 -35.37
CA ASN A 781 41.68 -13.14 -34.83
C ASN A 781 40.37 -12.38 -34.56
N ILE A 782 40.15 -12.01 -33.29
CA ILE A 782 39.01 -11.22 -32.84
C ILE A 782 39.54 -9.84 -32.45
N THR A 783 39.14 -8.84 -33.22
CA THR A 783 39.39 -7.42 -32.90
C THR A 783 38.09 -6.72 -32.58
N GLY A 784 38.12 -5.83 -31.60
CA GLY A 784 36.95 -5.06 -31.24
C GLY A 784 37.28 -3.72 -30.60
N THR A 785 36.26 -2.87 -30.60
CA THR A 785 36.33 -1.49 -30.13
C THR A 785 35.21 -1.24 -29.12
N VAL A 786 35.55 -0.61 -28.01
CA VAL A 786 34.61 -0.06 -27.02
C VAL A 786 34.02 1.25 -27.58
N LYS A 787 32.69 1.34 -27.62
CA LYS A 787 31.96 2.49 -28.18
C LYS A 787 30.89 3.02 -27.23
N ASN A 788 30.71 4.34 -27.29
CA ASN A 788 29.53 5.03 -26.79
C ASN A 788 28.70 5.46 -28.00
N GLY A 789 27.65 4.69 -28.30
CA GLY A 789 26.92 4.81 -29.57
C GLY A 789 27.83 4.53 -30.75
N SER A 790 27.99 5.51 -31.66
CA SER A 790 28.87 5.37 -32.82
C SER A 790 30.34 5.72 -32.55
N THR A 791 30.66 6.27 -31.39
CA THR A 791 31.97 6.90 -31.10
C THR A 791 32.84 5.97 -30.27
N ARG A 792 34.11 5.79 -30.65
CA ARG A 792 35.08 5.03 -29.85
C ARG A 792 35.41 5.74 -28.53
N VAL A 793 35.61 4.95 -27.48
CA VAL A 793 36.01 5.43 -26.14
C VAL A 793 37.52 5.30 -25.98
N ASP A 794 38.27 6.31 -26.46
CA ASP A 794 39.74 6.30 -26.53
C ASP A 794 40.44 6.24 -25.17
N ASP A 795 39.78 6.61 -24.07
CA ASP A 795 40.33 6.58 -22.72
C ASP A 795 40.05 5.26 -21.98
N PHE A 796 39.38 4.30 -22.64
CA PHE A 796 39.12 3.00 -22.07
C PHE A 796 40.37 2.11 -22.10
N ASN A 797 41.03 1.98 -20.95
CA ASN A 797 42.20 1.14 -20.76
C ASN A 797 41.91 0.10 -19.67
N GLY A 798 41.80 -1.17 -20.05
CA GLY A 798 41.23 -2.19 -19.17
C GLY A 798 41.48 -3.61 -19.64
N THR A 799 40.62 -4.53 -19.19
CA THR A 799 40.67 -5.94 -19.57
C THR A 799 39.32 -6.36 -20.13
N ALA A 800 39.32 -7.00 -21.30
CA ALA A 800 38.16 -7.65 -21.88
C ALA A 800 38.25 -9.18 -21.73
N THR A 801 37.21 -9.79 -21.19
CA THR A 801 37.04 -11.25 -21.18
C THR A 801 36.22 -11.64 -22.40
N ILE A 802 36.82 -12.40 -23.32
CA ILE A 802 36.16 -12.95 -24.50
C ILE A 802 35.74 -14.38 -24.21
N THR A 803 34.47 -14.70 -24.41
CA THR A 803 33.96 -16.09 -24.39
C THR A 803 33.37 -16.44 -25.74
N VAL A 804 33.89 -17.49 -26.37
CA VAL A 804 33.32 -18.11 -27.57
C VAL A 804 32.57 -19.36 -27.13
N TRP A 805 31.28 -19.41 -27.41
CA TRP A 805 30.40 -20.49 -27.00
C TRP A 805 30.24 -21.53 -28.11
N ASP A 806 30.15 -22.80 -27.75
CA ASP A 806 29.69 -23.85 -28.65
C ASP A 806 28.20 -23.66 -28.91
N ILE A 807 27.63 -24.36 -29.88
CA ILE A 807 26.19 -24.27 -30.16
C ILE A 807 25.36 -24.82 -28.98
N PRO A 808 24.10 -24.36 -28.79
CA PRO A 808 23.19 -24.91 -27.79
C PRO A 808 23.09 -26.43 -27.86
N GLN A 809 22.95 -27.06 -26.69
CA GLN A 809 22.79 -28.51 -26.56
C GLN A 809 21.46 -28.85 -25.92
N ALA A 810 20.74 -29.77 -26.53
CA ALA A 810 19.55 -30.37 -25.95
C ALA A 810 19.91 -31.06 -24.62
N LYS A 811 19.15 -30.71 -23.58
CA LYS A 811 19.14 -31.33 -22.26
C LYS A 811 17.74 -31.83 -22.00
N THR A 812 17.64 -32.92 -21.24
CA THR A 812 16.36 -33.50 -20.84
C THR A 812 16.35 -33.58 -19.32
N THR A 813 15.24 -33.19 -18.71
CA THR A 813 15.00 -33.37 -17.26
C THR A 813 14.81 -34.86 -16.93
N LEU A 814 14.82 -35.22 -15.65
CA LEU A 814 14.72 -36.60 -15.18
C LEU A 814 13.29 -37.14 -15.33
N GLY A 815 12.29 -36.27 -15.18
CA GLY A 815 10.87 -36.59 -15.32
C GLY A 815 10.34 -37.32 -14.09
N ASP A 816 10.73 -36.87 -12.90
CA ASP A 816 10.38 -37.52 -11.63
C ASP A 816 8.89 -37.30 -11.29
N GLU A 817 8.37 -36.07 -11.46
CA GLU A 817 6.97 -35.71 -11.21
C GLU A 817 6.12 -35.45 -12.48
N SER A 818 6.78 -35.22 -13.61
CA SER A 818 6.14 -34.90 -14.90
C SER A 818 6.89 -35.58 -16.05
N GLU A 819 6.29 -35.61 -17.24
CA GLU A 819 6.98 -36.18 -18.41
C GLU A 819 8.32 -35.47 -18.66
N PRO A 820 9.41 -36.19 -19.01
CA PRO A 820 10.71 -35.58 -19.24
C PRO A 820 10.63 -34.41 -20.24
N PHE A 821 11.12 -33.24 -19.84
CA PHE A 821 11.10 -32.03 -20.65
C PHE A 821 12.44 -31.83 -21.34
N THR A 822 12.43 -31.58 -22.66
CA THR A 822 13.66 -31.30 -23.41
C THR A 822 13.75 -29.81 -23.73
N PHE A 823 14.88 -29.20 -23.40
CA PHE A 823 15.18 -27.79 -23.61
C PHE A 823 16.62 -27.61 -24.10
N GLU A 824 16.90 -26.45 -24.70
CA GLU A 824 18.25 -26.10 -25.16
C GLU A 824 18.99 -25.27 -24.11
N GLU A 825 20.29 -25.52 -23.96
CA GLU A 825 21.16 -24.76 -23.05
C GLU A 825 22.55 -24.56 -23.67
N GLN A 826 23.07 -23.34 -23.59
CA GLN A 826 24.38 -22.98 -24.13
C GLN A 826 25.39 -22.70 -23.02
N THR A 827 25.95 -23.76 -22.42
CA THR A 827 26.89 -23.67 -21.29
C THR A 827 28.34 -24.02 -21.64
N ASN A 828 28.59 -24.59 -22.82
CA ASN A 828 29.92 -25.03 -23.24
C ASN A 828 30.70 -23.88 -23.87
N ALA A 829 31.73 -23.37 -23.19
CA ALA A 829 32.67 -22.42 -23.78
C ALA A 829 33.77 -23.16 -24.56
N LEU A 830 33.92 -22.83 -25.84
CA LEU A 830 35.03 -23.29 -26.69
C LEU A 830 36.33 -22.56 -26.35
N TYR A 831 36.20 -21.29 -25.99
CA TYR A 831 37.30 -20.45 -25.54
C TYR A 831 36.81 -19.47 -24.47
N ARG A 832 37.65 -19.22 -23.47
CA ARG A 832 37.48 -18.13 -22.52
C ARG A 832 38.85 -17.57 -22.17
N GLY A 833 39.07 -16.29 -22.41
CA GLY A 833 40.35 -15.65 -22.15
C GLY A 833 40.24 -14.14 -21.97
N ASP A 834 41.21 -13.59 -21.25
CA ASP A 834 41.31 -12.16 -20.98
C ASP A 834 42.34 -11.52 -21.93
N VAL A 835 41.99 -10.37 -22.48
CA VAL A 835 42.83 -9.54 -23.34
C VAL A 835 42.87 -8.10 -22.83
N SER A 836 43.99 -7.42 -23.02
CA SER A 836 44.10 -5.99 -22.69
C SER A 836 43.33 -5.13 -23.69
N VAL A 837 42.54 -4.20 -23.18
CA VAL A 837 41.96 -3.11 -23.97
C VAL A 837 42.86 -1.90 -23.81
N ILE A 838 43.37 -1.38 -24.93
CA ILE A 838 44.26 -0.22 -24.98
C ILE A 838 43.62 0.81 -25.90
N GLU A 839 43.44 2.02 -25.37
CA GLU A 839 42.80 3.13 -26.09
C GLU A 839 41.46 2.75 -26.75
N GLY A 840 40.63 1.99 -26.01
CA GLY A 840 39.32 1.53 -26.47
C GLY A 840 39.35 0.37 -27.47
N THR A 841 40.49 -0.24 -27.76
CA THR A 841 40.61 -1.34 -28.73
C THR A 841 41.27 -2.59 -28.13
N PHE A 842 40.90 -3.78 -28.63
CA PHE A 842 41.57 -5.04 -28.29
C PHE A 842 41.78 -5.91 -29.52
N ASP A 843 42.79 -6.78 -29.46
CA ASP A 843 43.16 -7.77 -30.48
C ASP A 843 43.51 -9.08 -29.77
N ALA A 844 42.80 -10.17 -30.11
CA ALA A 844 42.99 -11.48 -29.52
C ALA A 844 43.09 -12.58 -30.60
N GLU A 845 44.21 -13.28 -30.63
CA GLU A 845 44.37 -14.54 -31.36
C GLU A 845 43.89 -15.72 -30.49
N ILE A 846 42.90 -16.46 -30.98
CA ILE A 846 42.36 -17.64 -30.30
C ILE A 846 42.45 -18.87 -31.19
N ILE A 847 42.56 -20.05 -30.59
CA ILE A 847 42.54 -21.33 -31.29
C ILE A 847 41.38 -22.16 -30.76
N LEU A 848 40.45 -22.54 -31.63
CA LEU A 848 39.33 -23.38 -31.23
C LEU A 848 39.79 -24.80 -30.88
N PRO A 849 39.19 -25.45 -29.86
CA PRO A 849 39.54 -26.80 -29.49
C PRO A 849 39.18 -27.80 -30.60
N LYS A 850 39.73 -29.01 -30.52
CA LYS A 850 39.34 -30.11 -31.43
C LYS A 850 37.93 -30.63 -31.15
N ASN A 851 37.50 -30.53 -29.89
CA ASN A 851 36.22 -31.06 -29.41
C ASN A 851 35.18 -29.93 -29.44
N ILE A 852 34.53 -29.78 -30.59
CA ILE A 852 33.42 -28.85 -30.83
C ILE A 852 32.24 -29.62 -31.43
N SER A 853 31.04 -29.05 -31.41
CA SER A 853 29.94 -29.55 -32.23
C SER A 853 30.26 -29.44 -33.73
N TYR A 854 29.90 -30.48 -34.50
CA TYR A 854 30.01 -30.50 -35.96
C TYR A 854 28.68 -30.17 -36.67
N LYS A 855 27.65 -29.74 -35.91
CA LYS A 855 26.40 -29.23 -36.48
C LYS A 855 26.59 -27.77 -36.86
N TYR A 856 25.99 -27.36 -37.99
CA TYR A 856 26.01 -25.98 -38.46
C TYR A 856 24.84 -25.20 -37.87
N GLN A 857 25.11 -24.29 -36.93
CA GLN A 857 24.14 -23.37 -36.31
C GLN A 857 24.82 -22.02 -35.99
N LYS A 858 24.03 -21.01 -35.62
CA LYS A 858 24.55 -19.71 -35.19
C LYS A 858 25.39 -19.90 -33.92
N GLY A 859 26.64 -19.41 -33.94
CA GLY A 859 27.49 -19.34 -32.75
C GLY A 859 27.25 -18.07 -31.94
N LYS A 860 27.70 -18.05 -30.68
CA LYS A 860 27.61 -16.91 -29.78
C LYS A 860 28.99 -16.50 -29.28
N ILE A 861 29.28 -15.22 -29.28
CA ILE A 861 30.47 -14.63 -28.66
C ILE A 861 30.00 -13.55 -27.72
N THR A 862 30.40 -13.64 -26.46
CA THR A 862 30.11 -12.61 -25.45
C THR A 862 31.41 -12.02 -24.96
N ILE A 863 31.44 -10.70 -24.83
CA ILE A 863 32.61 -9.95 -24.38
C ILE A 863 32.18 -9.07 -23.22
N TYR A 864 32.99 -9.02 -22.17
CA TYR A 864 32.82 -8.05 -21.09
C TYR A 864 34.15 -7.37 -20.85
N ALA A 865 34.20 -6.05 -20.99
CA ALA A 865 35.38 -5.26 -20.70
C ALA A 865 35.18 -4.42 -19.43
N SER A 866 36.20 -4.33 -18.60
CA SER A 866 36.20 -3.42 -17.45
C SER A 866 37.47 -2.57 -17.40
N ASN A 867 37.29 -1.28 -17.18
CA ASN A 867 38.32 -0.31 -16.83
C ASN A 867 38.11 0.08 -15.36
N VAL A 868 38.79 -0.65 -14.46
CA VAL A 868 38.68 -0.46 -13.01
C VAL A 868 39.09 0.95 -12.58
N SER A 869 40.11 1.53 -13.23
CA SER A 869 40.62 2.86 -12.91
C SER A 869 39.65 3.99 -13.29
N GLY A 870 38.95 3.82 -14.41
CA GLY A 870 37.96 4.78 -14.90
C GLY A 870 36.55 4.53 -14.36
N TYR A 871 36.34 3.45 -13.61
CA TYR A 871 35.03 3.00 -13.15
C TYR A 871 34.01 2.82 -14.29
N THR A 872 34.47 2.25 -15.41
CA THR A 872 33.64 2.03 -16.60
C THR A 872 33.72 0.57 -17.07
N ASP A 873 32.68 0.12 -17.75
CA ASP A 873 32.63 -1.20 -18.38
C ASP A 873 31.93 -1.16 -19.74
N ALA A 874 32.14 -2.22 -20.51
CA ALA A 874 31.57 -2.39 -21.83
C ALA A 874 31.18 -3.84 -22.09
N SER A 875 30.24 -4.04 -23.00
CA SER A 875 29.58 -5.33 -23.27
C SER A 875 29.32 -5.52 -24.74
#